data_AF-W3RPM6-F1
#
_entry.id   AF-W3RPM6-F1
#
_cell.length_a   1.000
_cell.length_b   1.000
_cell.length_c   1.000
_cell.angle_alpha   90.00
_cell.angle_beta   90.00
_cell.angle_gamma   90.00
#
_symmetry.space_group_name_H-M   'P 1'
#
loop_
_entity.id
_entity.type
_entity.pdbx_description
1 polymer ?
#
loop_
_entity_poly.entity_id
_entity_poly.type
_entity_poly.pdbx_seq_one_letter_code
_entity_poly.pdbx_strand_id
1 'polypeptide(L)'
;MAFSSPPFASRNDRLPGAGVTAVLGPTNTGKTHLAIERMLAHSSGLIGLPLRLLAREVYNRLVERAGADSVALITGEEKIKPRNPRFWVSTVEAMPRDLDVSFLAVDEIQIGADLERGHVFTDRILHRRGRDETLILGAATMRGIVERLLPGVSIVTRPRLSQLSFAGDRKITRQPRRTAIVAFSADEVYAIAELIRRQHGGAAVVMGSLSPRTRNAQVAMFQSGEVDYLVATDAIGMGLNLDVDHVAFAADRKYDGYQYRRLNPSEFAQIAGRAGRATRDGTFGTTGRCAPFEPELVNALQNHAFDSVKQLQWRNSDLDFSSLGALQAALSLSPTHEALTRAPVAEDIRVLDHAARDSDVRDMTRDPAAVERLWDVCQLPDYRKIAPAAHAELVTTLFGFLMQQGRIPDDWYAAQVNQADRTDGGIDTLSARIAQIRTWTFAANRPDWLRDPEHWQGIARAIEDKLSDALHQRLTERFVDRRTSVLMRRLRENATLTTEIGKTGDVIVEGHTIGRLDGFMFAPDAAEAGSEAKALQAAAQKALAGEIDARAAKLAAGSDDQFVLTSDGTVRWLGDAVGRLTAADNVLEPRVRLIADERLSGAPRESVQARLDLWLKAHITKLLGPLFELSQAQDVTGIARGIAFQLVEALGVMERQKVAAEMKDLDQPSRAMLRKYGVRFGAYHIYLPALLKPAARSLASLLWSLKHDNTDLAALTTAQHLAGTGRTSFPADKALDRDAYRTLGYRLAGERAVRVDILERLADLIRPALAWRPGTSLPKPPGAFDGRAFTVTQAMTSLTGSAGEDFASVLRALGYRMDRRPPLPPEPVAAEPVVAAPAADASSAELAAVDDGAIADGPATEAASVPKADDEADDATASAEPAANAAVTETGATEPTAAEAAVEATPAETNVDEAVVEAAREPAAQAADGEASVVQTDGEAPAQPVDTGAVATADVASSDDASSDSATAADKATAAAEPELVEVWRPAGRHDDRKHRHERGPRRDRQGASSGPAAEGDRGHKGQHRRDRKDFSRFRRPEAGGERPAATAGATPQAESGAGAQRDDRRQFQGRGGNKGGKGRSDQRHSDQRHSDQRHGGGARHDRSAGQRPQRDRPIDPNSPFAKLAALKEQLESNAKEKL
;
A
#
# COMPACT_ATOMS: atom_id res chain seq x y z
N MET A 1 9.97 12.36 87.41
CA MET A 1 11.39 12.53 87.82
C MET A 1 12.20 12.81 86.57
N ALA A 2 13.43 13.34 86.69
CA ALA A 2 14.29 13.68 85.54
C ALA A 2 15.39 12.62 85.33
N PHE A 3 16.15 12.77 84.23
CA PHE A 3 17.15 11.84 83.67
C PHE A 3 16.51 10.57 83.03
N SER A 4 17.07 9.98 81.97
CA SER A 4 18.34 10.28 81.27
C SER A 4 18.23 10.07 79.75
N SER A 5 18.88 10.92 78.96
CA SER A 5 19.10 10.72 77.51
C SER A 5 20.61 10.60 77.24
N PRO A 6 21.09 9.57 76.50
CA PRO A 6 22.51 9.41 76.21
C PRO A 6 23.03 10.45 75.19
N PRO A 7 24.35 10.73 75.17
CA PRO A 7 24.85 11.99 74.61
C PRO A 7 25.34 11.92 73.15
N PHE A 8 24.69 12.68 72.26
CA PHE A 8 25.31 13.21 71.04
C PHE A 8 25.10 14.73 70.87
N ALA A 9 24.92 15.44 71.98
CA ALA A 9 24.75 16.89 72.03
C ALA A 9 26.10 17.66 71.97
N SER A 10 26.88 17.47 70.90
CA SER A 10 28.17 18.18 70.71
C SER A 10 28.66 18.28 69.25
N ARG A 11 27.92 18.97 68.37
CA ARG A 11 28.42 19.40 67.04
C ARG A 11 28.10 20.87 66.65
N ASN A 12 28.43 21.79 67.55
CA ASN A 12 28.86 23.18 67.31
C ASN A 12 27.89 24.20 66.68
N ASP A 13 28.27 25.48 66.76
CA ASP A 13 27.76 26.66 66.07
C ASP A 13 27.93 26.63 64.53
N ARG A 14 27.59 25.50 63.90
CA ARG A 14 27.64 25.34 62.44
C ARG A 14 26.28 25.68 61.86
N LEU A 15 26.29 26.57 60.85
CA LEU A 15 25.08 26.95 60.12
C LEU A 15 24.39 25.71 59.50
N PRO A 16 23.06 25.67 59.35
CA PRO A 16 22.33 24.45 58.93
C PRO A 16 22.75 23.80 57.59
N GLY A 17 23.37 24.57 56.69
CA GLY A 17 23.94 24.11 55.42
C GLY A 17 25.42 23.73 55.45
N ALA A 18 26.11 23.85 56.59
CA ALA A 18 27.53 23.50 56.68
C ALA A 18 27.75 21.99 56.43
N GLY A 19 28.58 21.65 55.44
CA GLY A 19 28.77 20.27 54.97
C GLY A 19 27.77 19.81 53.91
N VAL A 20 26.86 20.70 53.49
CA VAL A 20 25.92 20.46 52.39
C VAL A 20 26.42 21.16 51.12
N THR A 21 26.42 20.45 49.99
CA THR A 21 26.66 21.02 48.67
C THR A 21 25.45 20.83 47.77
N ALA A 22 24.84 21.94 47.35
CA ALA A 22 23.75 21.96 46.39
C ALA A 22 24.30 21.99 44.95
N VAL A 23 24.05 20.92 44.18
CA VAL A 23 24.41 20.84 42.75
C VAL A 23 23.16 21.17 41.93
N LEU A 24 23.13 22.38 41.35
CA LEU A 24 21.94 22.94 40.72
C LEU A 24 22.12 23.15 39.21
N GLY A 25 21.08 22.87 38.43
CA GLY A 25 21.08 23.10 36.98
C GLY A 25 19.89 22.44 36.27
N PRO A 26 19.66 22.72 34.97
CA PRO A 26 18.58 22.11 34.19
C PRO A 26 18.69 20.58 34.05
N THR A 27 17.79 19.97 33.29
CA THR A 27 17.91 18.57 32.83
C THR A 27 19.08 18.43 31.83
N ASN A 28 19.54 17.20 31.55
CA ASN A 28 20.74 16.91 30.73
C ASN A 28 22.02 17.64 31.21
N THR A 29 22.34 17.50 32.51
CA THR A 29 23.47 18.17 33.21
C THR A 29 24.39 17.22 34.00
N GLY A 30 24.14 15.90 33.94
CA GLY A 30 24.97 14.88 34.59
C GLY A 30 25.02 14.91 36.13
N LYS A 31 24.09 15.60 36.81
CA LYS A 31 24.08 15.73 38.29
C LYS A 31 24.07 14.38 39.03
N THR A 32 23.15 13.49 38.66
CA THR A 32 23.00 12.16 39.28
C THR A 32 24.23 11.28 39.03
N HIS A 33 24.87 11.40 37.86
CA HIS A 33 26.13 10.69 37.57
C HIS A 33 27.28 11.17 38.46
N LEU A 34 27.44 12.49 38.63
CA LEU A 34 28.40 13.05 39.60
C LEU A 34 28.13 12.54 41.03
N ALA A 35 26.87 12.44 41.44
CA ALA A 35 26.53 11.90 42.75
C ALA A 35 26.87 10.40 42.90
N ILE A 36 26.74 9.60 41.84
CA ILE A 36 27.17 8.19 41.81
C ILE A 36 28.70 8.08 41.94
N GLU A 37 29.47 8.89 41.19
CA GLU A 37 30.95 8.90 41.32
C GLU A 37 31.39 9.29 42.73
N ARG A 38 30.77 10.33 43.32
CA ARG A 38 31.07 10.73 44.71
C ARG A 38 30.69 9.62 45.68
N MET A 39 29.49 9.05 45.57
CA MET A 39 29.02 7.96 46.43
C MET A 39 29.97 6.77 46.45
N LEU A 40 30.48 6.34 45.29
CA LEU A 40 31.43 5.22 45.16
C LEU A 40 32.83 5.54 45.72
N ALA A 41 33.23 6.81 45.76
CA ALA A 41 34.49 7.25 46.38
C ALA A 41 34.45 7.29 47.92
N HIS A 42 33.27 7.12 48.54
CA HIS A 42 33.11 7.10 49.99
C HIS A 42 32.99 5.68 50.56
N SER A 43 33.22 5.54 51.87
CA SER A 43 33.19 4.22 52.54
C SER A 43 31.82 3.54 52.47
N SER A 44 30.76 4.34 52.55
CA SER A 44 29.34 3.96 52.62
C SER A 44 28.48 5.11 52.11
N GLY A 45 27.30 4.85 51.55
CA GLY A 45 26.47 5.93 51.02
C GLY A 45 24.98 5.62 50.90
N LEU A 46 24.16 6.67 50.90
CA LEU A 46 22.71 6.62 50.73
C LEU A 46 22.26 7.64 49.68
N ILE A 47 21.49 7.22 48.68
CA ILE A 47 20.89 8.12 47.69
C ILE A 47 19.36 7.97 47.65
N GLY A 48 18.67 9.11 47.74
CA GLY A 48 17.21 9.24 47.58
C GLY A 48 16.85 9.80 46.21
N LEU A 49 16.02 9.06 45.48
CA LEU A 49 15.61 9.36 44.10
C LEU A 49 14.08 9.50 44.04
N PRO A 50 13.53 10.36 43.16
CA PRO A 50 12.11 10.69 43.22
C PRO A 50 11.17 9.62 42.64
N LEU A 51 11.70 8.57 42.00
CA LEU A 51 10.91 7.55 41.32
C LEU A 51 11.57 6.17 41.44
N ARG A 52 10.76 5.12 41.62
CA ARG A 52 11.22 3.70 41.65
C ARG A 52 12.02 3.31 40.41
N LEU A 53 11.71 3.88 39.24
CA LEU A 53 12.47 3.67 38.00
C LEU A 53 13.90 4.23 38.08
N LEU A 54 14.10 5.43 38.64
CA LEU A 54 15.44 5.98 38.88
C LEU A 54 16.17 5.21 39.98
N ALA A 55 15.48 4.80 41.04
CA ALA A 55 16.06 3.96 42.07
C ALA A 55 16.57 2.63 41.48
N ARG A 56 15.84 2.00 40.55
CA ARG A 56 16.32 0.83 39.82
C ARG A 56 17.49 1.15 38.88
N GLU A 57 17.43 2.23 38.10
CA GLU A 57 18.50 2.64 37.18
C GLU A 57 19.83 2.90 37.92
N VAL A 58 19.78 3.56 39.07
CA VAL A 58 20.95 3.84 39.91
C VAL A 58 21.42 2.60 40.67
N TYR A 59 20.52 1.74 41.12
CA TYR A 59 20.87 0.44 41.71
C TYR A 59 21.66 -0.42 40.73
N ASN A 60 21.18 -0.61 39.50
CA ASN A 60 21.88 -1.41 38.49
C ASN A 60 23.31 -0.89 38.24
N ARG A 61 23.48 0.43 38.02
CA ARG A 61 24.81 1.06 37.83
C ARG A 61 25.76 0.93 39.01
N LEU A 62 25.22 0.86 40.23
CA LEU A 62 26.03 0.63 41.44
C LEU A 62 26.40 -0.85 41.58
N VAL A 63 25.48 -1.78 41.26
CA VAL A 63 25.77 -3.23 41.23
C VAL A 63 26.83 -3.56 40.18
N GLU A 64 26.75 -2.97 38.99
CA GLU A 64 27.74 -3.07 37.90
C GLU A 64 29.17 -2.67 38.32
N ARG A 65 29.32 -1.84 39.37
CA ARG A 65 30.62 -1.28 39.80
C ARG A 65 31.07 -1.68 41.21
N ALA A 66 30.18 -2.15 42.06
CA ALA A 66 30.46 -2.50 43.45
C ALA A 66 30.05 -3.95 43.81
N GLY A 67 29.42 -4.68 42.90
CA GLY A 67 28.88 -6.02 43.14
C GLY A 67 27.52 -6.01 43.85
N ALA A 68 26.72 -7.05 43.64
CA ALA A 68 25.35 -7.14 44.16
C ALA A 68 25.30 -7.11 45.71
N ASP A 69 26.21 -7.81 46.39
CA ASP A 69 26.27 -7.86 47.86
C ASP A 69 26.57 -6.51 48.53
N SER A 70 27.15 -5.55 47.78
CA SER A 70 27.49 -4.23 48.28
C SER A 70 26.33 -3.24 48.26
N VAL A 71 25.23 -3.52 47.55
CA VAL A 71 24.20 -2.53 47.20
C VAL A 71 22.80 -3.00 47.61
N ALA A 72 22.07 -2.15 48.32
CA ALA A 72 20.66 -2.33 48.64
C ALA A 72 19.75 -1.42 47.79
N LEU A 73 18.54 -1.88 47.51
CA LEU A 73 17.44 -1.10 46.91
C LEU A 73 16.26 -1.08 47.89
N ILE A 74 15.75 0.10 48.25
CA ILE A 74 14.59 0.25 49.14
C ILE A 74 13.56 1.19 48.50
N THR A 75 12.41 0.65 48.16
CA THR A 75 11.25 1.38 47.62
C THR A 75 9.98 0.95 48.38
N GLY A 76 8.83 1.58 48.12
CA GLY A 76 7.59 1.24 48.82
C GLY A 76 7.09 -0.17 48.50
N GLU A 77 7.23 -0.60 47.26
CA GLU A 77 6.71 -1.86 46.73
C GLU A 77 7.78 -2.97 46.62
N GLU A 78 9.05 -2.64 46.86
CA GLU A 78 10.17 -3.56 46.63
C GLU A 78 11.40 -3.20 47.48
N LYS A 79 11.96 -4.23 48.13
CA LYS A 79 13.18 -4.17 48.95
C LYS A 79 14.14 -5.27 48.50
N ILE A 80 15.40 -4.91 48.26
CA ILE A 80 16.52 -5.83 48.04
C ILE A 80 17.60 -5.43 49.04
N LYS A 81 17.90 -6.32 50.00
CA LYS A 81 18.86 -6.07 51.07
C LYS A 81 19.81 -7.29 51.17
N PRO A 82 21.03 -7.21 50.63
CA PRO A 82 22.04 -8.24 50.90
C PRO A 82 22.47 -8.19 52.39
N ARG A 83 23.38 -9.07 52.81
CA ARG A 83 23.77 -9.16 54.23
C ARG A 83 24.44 -7.88 54.76
N ASN A 84 25.45 -7.36 54.05
CA ASN A 84 26.26 -6.21 54.49
C ASN A 84 26.37 -5.10 53.40
N PRO A 85 25.27 -4.47 52.97
CA PRO A 85 25.29 -3.40 51.96
C PRO A 85 26.06 -2.17 52.44
N ARG A 86 27.03 -1.72 51.65
CA ARG A 86 27.75 -0.45 51.83
C ARG A 86 26.98 0.73 51.24
N PHE A 87 26.24 0.48 50.16
CA PHE A 87 25.56 1.47 49.35
C PHE A 87 24.05 1.22 49.35
N TRP A 88 23.26 2.27 49.56
CA TRP A 88 21.82 2.18 49.70
C TRP A 88 21.15 3.10 48.69
N VAL A 89 20.31 2.53 47.83
CA VAL A 89 19.54 3.26 46.82
C VAL A 89 18.08 3.23 47.21
N SER A 90 17.42 4.39 47.23
CA SER A 90 16.06 4.49 47.76
C SER A 90 15.17 5.45 47.00
N THR A 91 13.84 5.28 47.11
CA THR A 91 12.94 6.42 46.92
C THR A 91 13.04 7.37 48.11
N VAL A 92 12.85 8.68 47.91
CA VAL A 92 12.99 9.71 48.96
C VAL A 92 12.04 9.45 50.15
N GLU A 93 10.85 8.91 49.87
CA GLU A 93 9.87 8.41 50.84
C GLU A 93 10.44 7.26 51.68
N ALA A 94 10.93 6.21 51.01
CA ALA A 94 11.42 4.99 51.63
C ALA A 94 12.89 5.07 52.08
N MET A 95 13.50 6.26 52.06
CA MET A 95 14.87 6.49 52.51
C MET A 95 14.99 6.16 54.01
N PRO A 96 15.88 5.22 54.40
CA PRO A 96 16.11 4.90 55.80
C PRO A 96 16.55 6.12 56.63
N ARG A 97 15.95 6.25 57.83
CA ARG A 97 16.20 7.36 58.77
C ARG A 97 17.23 7.00 59.85
N ASP A 98 17.35 5.71 60.15
CA ASP A 98 18.25 5.07 61.12
C ASP A 98 19.69 4.91 60.63
N LEU A 99 19.90 4.77 59.31
CA LEU A 99 21.24 4.57 58.74
C LEU A 99 22.13 5.80 58.90
N ASP A 100 23.36 5.54 59.37
CA ASP A 100 24.48 6.49 59.47
C ASP A 100 25.54 6.15 58.41
N VAL A 101 25.73 7.04 57.43
CA VAL A 101 26.53 6.82 56.22
C VAL A 101 27.52 7.94 55.97
N SER A 102 28.63 7.63 55.30
CA SER A 102 29.67 8.61 54.95
C SER A 102 29.16 9.66 53.96
N PHE A 103 28.49 9.21 52.90
CA PHE A 103 27.88 10.05 51.86
C PHE A 103 26.34 10.00 51.89
N LEU A 104 25.67 11.14 51.70
CA LEU A 104 24.22 11.19 51.46
C LEU A 104 23.89 12.08 50.26
N ALA A 105 22.96 11.64 49.41
CA ALA A 105 22.42 12.44 48.30
C ALA A 105 20.89 12.42 48.24
N VAL A 106 20.29 13.57 47.89
CA VAL A 106 18.86 13.71 47.54
C VAL A 106 18.74 14.33 46.15
N ASP A 107 18.05 13.67 45.21
CA ASP A 107 17.90 14.13 43.82
C ASP A 107 16.53 14.79 43.54
N GLU A 108 16.50 15.62 42.50
CA GLU A 108 15.36 16.40 42.01
C GLU A 108 14.60 17.20 43.09
N ILE A 109 15.37 17.87 43.96
CA ILE A 109 14.87 18.53 45.18
C ILE A 109 13.82 19.63 44.98
N GLN A 110 13.61 20.11 43.75
CA GLN A 110 12.47 20.97 43.41
C GLN A 110 11.10 20.32 43.64
N ILE A 111 11.02 19.00 43.79
CA ILE A 111 9.80 18.32 44.27
C ILE A 111 9.41 18.78 45.68
N GLY A 112 10.29 19.41 46.46
CA GLY A 112 9.90 20.09 47.71
C GLY A 112 8.78 21.13 47.55
N ALA A 113 8.54 21.65 46.35
CA ALA A 113 7.41 22.54 46.05
C ALA A 113 6.08 21.81 45.72
N ASP A 114 6.13 20.50 45.47
CA ASP A 114 4.98 19.68 45.03
C ASP A 114 3.91 19.52 46.12
N LEU A 115 2.65 19.68 45.73
CA LEU A 115 1.48 19.75 46.61
C LEU A 115 1.10 18.43 47.29
N GLU A 116 1.55 17.28 46.79
CA GLU A 116 1.14 15.96 47.27
C GLU A 116 2.24 15.31 48.11
N ARG A 117 3.50 15.34 47.61
CA ARG A 117 4.65 14.64 48.24
C ARG A 117 5.83 15.55 48.62
N GLY A 118 5.77 16.85 48.33
CA GLY A 118 6.91 17.76 48.54
C GLY A 118 7.38 17.88 49.99
N HIS A 119 6.47 17.69 50.96
CA HIS A 119 6.81 17.69 52.38
C HIS A 119 7.87 16.63 52.77
N VAL A 120 7.88 15.48 52.09
CA VAL A 120 8.88 14.42 52.29
C VAL A 120 10.27 14.89 51.84
N PHE A 121 10.34 15.57 50.70
CA PHE A 121 11.60 16.12 50.17
C PHE A 121 12.12 17.23 51.09
N THR A 122 11.24 18.11 51.56
CA THR A 122 11.56 19.16 52.54
C THR A 122 12.12 18.59 53.83
N ASP A 123 11.50 17.56 54.42
CA ASP A 123 12.01 16.84 55.61
C ASP A 123 13.43 16.31 55.38
N ARG A 124 13.69 15.68 54.22
CA ARG A 124 15.01 15.12 53.88
C ARG A 124 16.06 16.21 53.65
N ILE A 125 15.70 17.30 52.97
CA ILE A 125 16.56 18.49 52.74
C ILE A 125 16.96 19.13 54.07
N LEU A 126 16.01 19.33 54.98
CA LEU A 126 16.26 19.97 56.27
C LEU A 126 17.08 19.07 57.21
N HIS A 127 16.69 17.80 57.36
CA HIS A 127 17.11 16.98 58.51
C HIS A 127 18.09 15.82 58.20
N ARG A 128 18.25 15.35 56.96
CA ARG A 128 19.18 14.24 56.65
C ARG A 128 20.55 14.76 56.19
N ARG A 129 21.62 14.13 56.69
CA ARG A 129 23.03 14.43 56.37
C ARG A 129 23.83 13.13 56.32
N GLY A 130 24.88 13.09 55.50
CA GLY A 130 25.98 12.13 55.63
C GLY A 130 27.04 12.64 56.62
N ARG A 131 27.88 11.74 57.15
CA ARG A 131 28.95 12.11 58.10
C ARG A 131 30.00 13.04 57.49
N ASP A 132 30.31 12.81 56.21
CA ASP A 132 31.49 13.38 55.53
C ASP A 132 31.08 14.26 54.34
N GLU A 133 30.05 13.87 53.58
CA GLU A 133 29.47 14.69 52.49
C GLU A 133 27.94 14.54 52.40
N THR A 134 27.25 15.67 52.19
CA THR A 134 25.83 15.70 51.81
C THR A 134 25.64 16.46 50.49
N LEU A 135 25.09 15.80 49.47
CA LEU A 135 24.71 16.42 48.20
C LEU A 135 23.20 16.62 48.07
N ILE A 136 22.81 17.76 47.51
CA ILE A 136 21.42 18.14 47.24
C ILE A 136 21.33 18.53 45.77
N LEU A 137 20.67 17.71 44.95
CA LEU A 137 20.68 17.84 43.48
C LEU A 137 19.33 18.33 42.96
N GLY A 138 19.31 19.30 42.03
CA GLY A 138 18.04 19.76 41.46
C GLY A 138 18.13 20.89 40.45
N ALA A 139 17.01 21.56 40.24
CA ALA A 139 16.84 22.69 39.32
C ALA A 139 17.52 23.98 39.83
N ALA A 140 17.97 24.84 38.90
CA ALA A 140 18.58 26.14 39.22
C ALA A 140 17.64 27.06 40.04
N THR A 141 16.34 26.93 39.84
CA THR A 141 15.28 27.68 40.56
C THR A 141 15.25 27.43 42.06
N MET A 142 15.92 26.38 42.56
CA MET A 142 16.01 26.08 44.00
C MET A 142 17.08 26.91 44.73
N ARG A 143 17.96 27.63 44.02
CA ARG A 143 19.07 28.40 44.60
C ARG A 143 18.61 29.29 45.76
N GLY A 144 17.73 30.26 45.48
CA GLY A 144 17.31 31.27 46.45
C GLY A 144 16.39 30.77 47.57
N ILE A 145 16.02 29.48 47.59
CA ILE A 145 15.33 28.85 48.73
C ILE A 145 16.23 27.94 49.53
N VAL A 146 17.17 27.24 48.88
CA VAL A 146 18.23 26.48 49.54
C VAL A 146 19.19 27.42 50.29
N GLU A 147 19.55 28.58 49.73
CA GLU A 147 20.34 29.63 50.40
C GLU A 147 19.67 30.17 51.68
N ARG A 148 18.33 30.23 51.71
CA ARG A 148 17.54 30.71 52.87
C ARG A 148 17.33 29.62 53.93
N LEU A 149 16.98 28.40 53.51
CA LEU A 149 16.70 27.27 54.41
C LEU A 149 17.98 26.66 55.00
N LEU A 150 19.09 26.69 54.26
CA LEU A 150 20.37 26.10 54.64
C LEU A 150 21.51 27.14 54.56
N PRO A 151 21.56 28.15 55.44
CA PRO A 151 22.69 29.08 55.50
C PRO A 151 24.04 28.33 55.58
N GLY A 152 25.05 28.81 54.86
CA GLY A 152 26.37 28.16 54.79
C GLY A 152 26.49 27.00 53.80
N VAL A 153 25.45 26.70 53.02
CA VAL A 153 25.48 25.71 51.91
C VAL A 153 26.45 26.13 50.79
N SER A 154 27.22 25.18 50.27
CA SER A 154 28.02 25.35 49.06
C SER A 154 27.16 25.14 47.81
N ILE A 155 27.29 25.96 46.76
CA ILE A 155 26.41 25.85 45.57
C ILE A 155 27.23 25.76 44.28
N VAL A 156 27.14 24.59 43.64
CA VAL A 156 27.76 24.29 42.35
C VAL A 156 26.69 24.34 41.26
N THR A 157 26.84 25.24 40.29
CA THR A 157 25.91 25.34 39.14
C THR A 157 26.49 24.62 37.92
N ARG A 158 25.69 23.79 37.23
CA ARG A 158 26.09 23.10 35.99
C ARG A 158 25.23 23.54 34.79
N PRO A 159 25.82 24.01 33.67
CA PRO A 159 25.08 24.30 32.45
C PRO A 159 24.63 23.01 31.74
N ARG A 160 23.62 23.12 30.86
CA ARG A 160 23.14 22.01 30.03
C ARG A 160 24.20 21.58 29.02
N LEU A 161 24.28 20.28 28.73
CA LEU A 161 25.29 19.71 27.83
C LEU A 161 25.00 19.88 26.33
N SER A 162 23.76 20.23 25.97
CA SER A 162 23.34 20.51 24.60
C SER A 162 22.27 21.61 24.55
N GLN A 163 22.11 22.24 23.38
CA GLN A 163 21.14 23.31 23.16
C GLN A 163 19.70 22.76 23.06
N LEU A 164 18.74 23.66 23.30
CA LEU A 164 17.32 23.40 23.13
C LEU A 164 16.75 24.50 22.21
N SER A 165 16.15 24.10 21.09
CA SER A 165 15.70 25.03 20.05
C SER A 165 14.22 24.87 19.73
N PHE A 166 13.54 25.99 19.44
CA PHE A 166 12.12 25.97 19.10
C PHE A 166 11.91 25.74 17.60
N ALA A 167 11.13 24.72 17.25
CA ALA A 167 10.94 24.25 15.87
C ALA A 167 9.59 24.63 15.24
N GLY A 168 8.84 25.55 15.90
CA GLY A 168 7.54 26.06 15.46
C GLY A 168 6.34 25.19 15.85
N ASP A 169 5.19 25.50 15.27
CA ASP A 169 4.03 24.61 15.24
C ASP A 169 4.16 23.60 14.09
N ARG A 170 3.71 22.37 14.31
CA ARG A 170 3.64 21.32 13.28
C ARG A 170 2.38 20.48 13.45
N LYS A 171 1.78 20.02 12.35
CA LYS A 171 0.69 19.03 12.42
C LYS A 171 1.22 17.71 12.96
N ILE A 172 0.40 16.99 13.75
CA ILE A 172 0.72 15.65 14.30
C ILE A 172 1.23 14.72 13.18
N THR A 173 0.57 14.78 12.03
CA THR A 173 0.88 14.00 10.81
C THR A 173 2.22 14.32 10.16
N ARG A 174 2.93 15.38 10.59
CA ARG A 174 4.17 15.93 10.03
C ARG A 174 5.27 16.14 11.08
N GLN A 175 5.17 15.44 12.21
CA GLN A 175 6.26 15.45 13.19
C GLN A 175 7.49 14.72 12.62
N PRO A 176 8.72 15.10 13.04
CA PRO A 176 9.91 14.36 12.67
C PRO A 176 9.93 12.98 13.35
N ARG A 177 10.76 12.06 12.85
CA ARG A 177 11.06 10.80 13.55
C ARG A 177 11.74 11.09 14.90
N ARG A 178 11.72 10.12 15.83
CA ARG A 178 12.19 10.27 17.23
C ARG A 178 11.45 11.37 18.02
N THR A 179 10.16 11.61 17.71
CA THR A 179 9.33 12.59 18.44
C THR A 179 8.63 11.97 19.65
N ALA A 180 8.66 12.67 20.78
CA ALA A 180 7.70 12.49 21.88
C ALA A 180 6.58 13.54 21.78
N ILE A 181 5.34 13.09 21.60
CA ILE A 181 4.13 13.92 21.58
C ILE A 181 3.48 13.90 22.96
N VAL A 182 3.23 15.06 23.55
CA VAL A 182 2.80 15.17 24.95
C VAL A 182 1.40 15.75 25.09
N ALA A 183 0.51 15.02 25.77
CA ALA A 183 -0.86 15.41 26.11
C ALA A 183 -1.15 15.10 27.59
N PHE A 184 -2.25 15.64 28.15
CA PHE A 184 -2.50 15.58 29.60
C PHE A 184 -3.79 14.85 29.99
N SER A 185 -4.36 14.10 29.07
CA SER A 185 -5.47 13.16 29.30
C SER A 185 -5.17 11.82 28.62
N ALA A 186 -5.67 10.72 29.19
CA ALA A 186 -5.52 9.38 28.61
C ALA A 186 -6.22 9.31 27.24
N ASP A 187 -7.39 9.94 27.10
CA ASP A 187 -8.16 9.99 25.86
C ASP A 187 -7.39 10.67 24.71
N GLU A 188 -6.72 11.80 24.97
CA GLU A 188 -5.85 12.45 23.98
C GLU A 188 -4.63 11.60 23.65
N VAL A 189 -3.99 10.96 24.64
CA VAL A 189 -2.86 10.05 24.41
C VAL A 189 -3.27 8.89 23.50
N TYR A 190 -4.40 8.23 23.79
CA TYR A 190 -4.92 7.15 22.95
C TYR A 190 -5.35 7.64 21.56
N ALA A 191 -6.00 8.81 21.45
CA ALA A 191 -6.45 9.36 20.16
C ALA A 191 -5.27 9.79 19.26
N ILE A 192 -4.20 10.33 19.85
CA ILE A 192 -2.97 10.69 19.13
C ILE A 192 -2.19 9.42 18.73
N ALA A 193 -2.09 8.43 19.61
CA ALA A 193 -1.43 7.16 19.29
C ALA A 193 -2.13 6.41 18.14
N GLU A 194 -3.47 6.35 18.17
CA GLU A 194 -4.30 5.80 17.08
C GLU A 194 -4.10 6.57 15.76
N LEU A 195 -4.02 7.91 15.81
CA LEU A 195 -3.77 8.74 14.62
C LEU A 195 -2.36 8.52 14.05
N ILE A 196 -1.35 8.35 14.89
CA ILE A 196 0.03 8.05 14.46
C ILE A 196 0.13 6.64 13.88
N ARG A 197 -0.47 5.62 14.52
CA ARG A 197 -0.54 4.24 13.99
C ARG A 197 -1.03 4.22 12.54
N ARG A 198 -2.14 4.91 12.26
CA ARG A 198 -2.78 5.01 10.93
C ARG A 198 -1.96 5.75 9.86
N GLN A 199 -0.81 6.32 10.20
CA GLN A 199 -0.02 7.18 9.28
C GLN A 199 1.48 6.89 9.28
N HIS A 200 2.01 6.24 10.32
CA HIS A 200 3.44 5.99 10.54
C HIS A 200 3.72 4.58 11.09
N GLY A 201 2.77 3.66 10.95
CA GLY A 201 2.86 2.27 11.43
C GLY A 201 2.58 2.10 12.92
N GLY A 202 3.14 2.91 13.81
CA GLY A 202 2.89 2.76 15.24
C GLY A 202 3.43 3.86 16.15
N ALA A 203 2.95 3.84 17.40
CA ALA A 203 3.43 4.68 18.48
C ALA A 203 3.48 3.92 19.81
N ALA A 204 4.55 4.14 20.58
CA ALA A 204 4.62 3.73 21.98
C ALA A 204 3.78 4.66 22.86
N VAL A 205 3.19 4.13 23.93
CA VAL A 205 2.33 4.88 24.88
C VAL A 205 2.91 4.87 26.29
N VAL A 206 3.13 6.05 26.86
CA VAL A 206 3.71 6.22 28.23
C VAL A 206 2.88 7.19 29.07
N MET A 207 2.19 6.68 30.08
CA MET A 207 1.38 7.48 31.01
C MET A 207 1.78 7.20 32.47
N GLY A 208 1.50 8.15 33.36
CA GLY A 208 1.81 8.04 34.79
C GLY A 208 1.13 6.84 35.49
N SER A 209 -0.03 6.42 35.00
CA SER A 209 -0.79 5.26 35.48
C SER A 209 -0.17 3.91 35.14
N LEU A 210 0.53 3.80 33.99
CA LEU A 210 1.11 2.53 33.54
C LEU A 210 2.17 2.01 34.52
N SER A 211 2.25 0.69 34.69
CA SER A 211 3.24 0.09 35.60
C SER A 211 4.69 0.33 35.15
N PRO A 212 5.68 0.32 36.06
CA PRO A 212 7.09 0.38 35.69
C PRO A 212 7.48 -0.61 34.59
N ARG A 213 6.95 -1.83 34.64
CA ARG A 213 7.19 -2.89 33.64
C ARG A 213 6.57 -2.55 32.28
N THR A 214 5.28 -2.24 32.24
CA THR A 214 4.58 -1.81 31.01
C THR A 214 5.26 -0.60 30.36
N ARG A 215 5.63 0.38 31.20
CA ARG A 215 6.27 1.64 30.79
C ARG A 215 7.66 1.40 30.22
N ASN A 216 8.47 0.56 30.87
CA ASN A 216 9.79 0.19 30.38
C ASN A 216 9.72 -0.58 29.07
N ALA A 217 8.76 -1.51 28.92
CA ALA A 217 8.57 -2.26 27.67
C ALA A 217 8.13 -1.34 26.50
N GLN A 218 7.21 -0.40 26.75
CA GLN A 218 6.83 0.62 25.74
C GLN A 218 8.00 1.57 25.41
N VAL A 219 8.85 1.91 26.38
CA VAL A 219 10.08 2.70 26.13
C VAL A 219 11.14 1.90 25.37
N ALA A 220 11.31 0.61 25.65
CA ALA A 220 12.24 -0.25 24.94
C ALA A 220 11.84 -0.41 23.46
N MET A 221 10.55 -0.58 23.18
CA MET A 221 9.95 -0.59 21.83
C MET A 221 10.21 0.71 21.06
N PHE A 222 10.17 1.86 21.73
CA PHE A 222 10.59 3.13 21.14
C PHE A 222 12.11 3.14 20.91
N GLN A 223 12.93 2.86 21.93
CA GLN A 223 14.40 2.91 21.83
C GLN A 223 14.95 1.99 20.73
N SER A 224 14.44 0.76 20.60
CA SER A 224 14.82 -0.22 19.57
C SER A 224 14.49 0.19 18.14
N GLY A 225 13.62 1.19 17.96
CA GLY A 225 13.16 1.63 16.64
C GLY A 225 12.04 0.77 16.04
N GLU A 226 11.35 -0.06 16.83
CA GLU A 226 10.07 -0.67 16.42
C GLU A 226 8.99 0.40 16.18
N VAL A 227 9.08 1.54 16.89
CA VAL A 227 8.28 2.76 16.63
C VAL A 227 9.13 4.03 16.69
N ASP A 228 8.91 4.93 15.73
CA ASP A 228 9.58 6.25 15.67
C ASP A 228 9.00 7.29 16.62
N TYR A 229 7.81 7.03 17.17
CA TYR A 229 6.99 7.99 17.90
C TYR A 229 6.61 7.46 19.29
N LEU A 230 6.62 8.37 20.26
CA LEU A 230 6.18 8.15 21.63
C LEU A 230 5.04 9.13 21.92
N VAL A 231 3.91 8.67 22.46
CA VAL A 231 2.81 9.52 22.92
C VAL A 231 2.66 9.37 24.42
N ALA A 232 2.67 10.49 25.15
CA ALA A 232 2.87 10.45 26.59
C ALA A 232 2.21 11.59 27.38
N THR A 233 2.17 11.43 28.72
CA THR A 233 1.89 12.52 29.66
C THR A 233 3.18 13.13 30.23
N ASP A 234 3.05 14.10 31.14
CA ASP A 234 4.14 14.65 31.97
C ASP A 234 5.00 13.59 32.69
N ALA A 235 4.54 12.34 32.76
CA ALA A 235 5.31 11.18 33.23
C ALA A 235 6.63 10.93 32.48
N ILE A 236 6.85 11.44 31.26
CA ILE A 236 8.18 11.41 30.61
C ILE A 236 9.14 12.49 31.12
N GLY A 237 8.62 13.53 31.80
CA GLY A 237 9.42 14.61 32.37
C GLY A 237 10.38 14.13 33.47
N MET A 238 10.15 12.95 34.04
CA MET A 238 10.96 12.36 35.10
C MET A 238 11.15 10.84 34.95
N GLY A 239 12.34 10.35 35.29
CA GLY A 239 12.59 8.93 35.55
C GLY A 239 12.48 7.94 34.40
N LEU A 240 12.67 8.41 33.16
CA LEU A 240 12.95 7.56 32.01
C LEU A 240 14.19 8.09 31.27
N ASN A 241 15.10 7.18 30.93
CA ASN A 241 16.12 7.41 29.91
C ASN A 241 15.43 7.32 28.53
N LEU A 242 15.46 8.39 27.75
CA LEU A 242 14.80 8.51 26.45
C LEU A 242 15.77 9.15 25.46
N ASP A 243 15.90 8.58 24.26
CA ASP A 243 16.59 9.23 23.14
C ASP A 243 15.54 9.82 22.20
N VAL A 244 15.25 11.11 22.42
CA VAL A 244 14.18 11.87 21.77
C VAL A 244 14.81 13.12 21.17
N ASP A 245 14.66 13.31 19.87
CA ASP A 245 15.24 14.47 19.17
C ASP A 245 14.26 15.66 19.12
N HIS A 246 12.96 15.38 19.24
CA HIS A 246 11.89 16.38 19.24
C HIS A 246 10.80 16.14 20.31
N VAL A 247 10.39 17.19 21.01
CA VAL A 247 9.23 17.17 21.93
C VAL A 247 8.12 18.08 21.39
N ALA A 248 6.96 17.50 21.09
CA ALA A 248 5.80 18.20 20.54
C ALA A 248 4.64 18.26 21.56
N PHE A 249 4.29 19.45 22.04
CA PHE A 249 3.17 19.63 22.96
C PHE A 249 1.84 19.64 22.20
N ALA A 250 0.97 18.68 22.47
CA ALA A 250 -0.38 18.57 21.88
C ALA A 250 -1.45 19.37 22.65
N ALA A 251 -1.17 19.68 23.92
CA ALA A 251 -1.93 20.54 24.82
C ALA A 251 -0.99 21.36 25.72
N ASP A 252 -1.49 22.41 26.37
CA ASP A 252 -0.73 23.27 27.31
C ASP A 252 -1.36 23.34 28.73
N ARG A 253 -2.41 22.55 28.98
CA ARG A 253 -3.18 22.51 30.23
C ARG A 253 -3.30 21.09 30.78
N LYS A 254 -3.27 20.94 32.10
CA LYS A 254 -3.49 19.66 32.78
C LYS A 254 -4.44 19.80 33.98
N TYR A 255 -5.02 18.68 34.40
CA TYR A 255 -5.70 18.58 35.69
C TYR A 255 -4.66 18.36 36.79
N ASP A 256 -4.68 19.18 37.84
CA ASP A 256 -3.72 19.12 38.96
C ASP A 256 -4.27 18.42 40.22
N GLY A 257 -5.33 17.61 40.05
CA GLY A 257 -6.08 17.01 41.15
C GLY A 257 -7.25 17.86 41.63
N TYR A 258 -7.24 19.17 41.36
CA TYR A 258 -8.27 20.12 41.79
C TYR A 258 -8.90 20.89 40.62
N GLN A 259 -8.11 21.30 39.62
CA GLN A 259 -8.59 22.13 38.50
C GLN A 259 -7.78 21.94 37.20
N TYR A 260 -8.36 22.35 36.07
CA TYR A 260 -7.69 22.35 34.76
C TYR A 260 -6.91 23.66 34.52
N ARG A 261 -5.66 23.72 35.00
CA ARG A 261 -4.77 24.88 34.84
C ARG A 261 -3.81 24.74 33.65
N ARG A 262 -3.20 25.86 33.24
CA ARG A 262 -2.03 25.86 32.33
C ARG A 262 -0.81 25.24 33.04
N LEU A 263 0.10 24.65 32.28
CA LEU A 263 1.43 24.29 32.78
C LEU A 263 2.22 25.54 33.22
N ASN A 264 3.03 25.37 34.25
CA ASN A 264 4.02 26.35 34.67
C ASN A 264 5.27 26.26 33.76
N PRO A 265 6.06 27.34 33.57
CA PRO A 265 7.28 27.32 32.75
C PRO A 265 8.28 26.23 33.15
N SER A 266 8.36 25.88 34.43
CA SER A 266 9.18 24.77 34.94
C SER A 266 8.69 23.38 34.51
N GLU A 267 7.38 23.17 34.40
CA GLU A 267 6.78 21.91 33.92
C GLU A 267 7.03 21.76 32.41
N PHE A 268 6.85 22.83 31.63
CA PHE A 268 7.28 22.87 30.23
C PHE A 268 8.78 22.56 30.09
N ALA A 269 9.65 23.15 30.91
CA ALA A 269 11.10 22.97 30.84
C ALA A 269 11.53 21.53 31.16
N GLN A 270 10.87 20.89 32.12
CA GLN A 270 11.12 19.51 32.52
C GLN A 270 10.73 18.50 31.42
N ILE A 271 9.68 18.81 30.66
CA ILE A 271 9.19 18.00 29.53
C ILE A 271 10.01 18.30 28.26
N ALA A 272 10.11 19.55 27.83
CA ALA A 272 10.86 19.97 26.64
C ALA A 272 12.36 19.65 26.75
N GLY A 273 12.93 19.75 27.96
CA GLY A 273 14.33 19.41 28.23
C GLY A 273 14.67 17.92 28.09
N ARG A 274 13.69 17.05 27.80
CA ARG A 274 13.90 15.65 27.37
C ARG A 274 14.31 15.53 25.90
N ALA A 275 14.16 16.59 25.09
CA ALA A 275 14.67 16.62 23.72
C ALA A 275 16.20 16.85 23.72
N GLY A 276 16.94 16.03 22.97
CA GLY A 276 18.40 16.06 22.94
C GLY A 276 19.04 15.40 24.16
N ARG A 277 20.18 14.73 23.97
CA ARG A 277 20.82 13.86 24.96
C ARG A 277 22.35 13.99 24.91
N ALA A 278 22.98 14.12 26.07
CA ALA A 278 24.40 14.44 26.19
C ALA A 278 24.76 15.67 25.32
N THR A 279 25.58 15.51 24.28
CA THR A 279 25.98 16.55 23.33
C THR A 279 25.05 16.70 22.11
N ARG A 280 24.05 15.83 21.92
CA ARG A 280 23.07 16.01 20.83
C ARG A 280 22.06 17.09 21.22
N ASP A 281 21.91 18.10 20.37
CA ASP A 281 20.93 19.17 20.52
C ASP A 281 19.49 18.64 20.42
N GLY A 282 18.57 19.34 21.08
CA GLY A 282 17.15 19.01 21.11
C GLY A 282 16.28 20.08 20.46
N THR A 283 15.13 19.65 19.95
CA THR A 283 14.09 20.55 19.44
C THR A 283 12.79 20.40 20.22
N PHE A 284 12.02 21.48 20.36
CA PHE A 284 10.65 21.43 20.90
C PHE A 284 9.68 22.28 20.08
N GLY A 285 8.39 21.96 20.12
CA GLY A 285 7.37 22.62 19.30
C GLY A 285 5.95 22.36 19.80
N THR A 286 4.97 22.91 19.09
CA THR A 286 3.53 22.74 19.39
C THR A 286 2.83 21.93 18.31
N THR A 287 1.73 21.25 18.67
CA THR A 287 0.98 20.39 17.75
C THR A 287 -0.48 20.20 18.16
N GLY A 288 -1.24 19.52 17.30
CA GLY A 288 -2.61 19.10 17.60
C GLY A 288 -3.56 20.27 17.84
N ARG A 289 -3.90 20.50 19.11
CA ARG A 289 -4.79 21.58 19.58
C ARG A 289 -4.07 22.63 20.44
N CYS A 290 -2.78 22.45 20.71
CA CYS A 290 -1.97 23.42 21.42
C CYS A 290 -1.82 24.70 20.59
N ALA A 291 -2.11 25.86 21.19
CA ALA A 291 -1.77 27.13 20.59
C ALA A 291 -0.23 27.29 20.49
N PRO A 292 0.31 28.03 19.51
CA PRO A 292 1.72 28.41 19.49
C PRO A 292 2.14 29.10 20.79
N PHE A 293 3.35 28.81 21.27
CA PHE A 293 3.86 29.39 22.51
C PHE A 293 4.20 30.88 22.37
N GLU A 294 3.99 31.64 23.45
CA GLU A 294 4.39 33.04 23.53
C GLU A 294 5.92 33.17 23.43
N PRO A 295 6.47 34.19 22.73
CA PRO A 295 7.92 34.34 22.54
C PRO A 295 8.72 34.40 23.84
N GLU A 296 8.11 34.93 24.91
CA GLU A 296 8.66 35.01 26.27
C GLU A 296 8.85 33.61 26.89
N LEU A 297 7.85 32.73 26.75
CA LEU A 297 7.92 31.34 27.19
C LEU A 297 8.96 30.56 26.36
N VAL A 298 9.00 30.77 25.05
CA VAL A 298 10.01 30.17 24.17
C VAL A 298 11.43 30.56 24.61
N ASN A 299 11.67 31.86 24.83
CA ASN A 299 12.95 32.39 25.29
C ASN A 299 13.36 31.79 26.66
N ALA A 300 12.43 31.77 27.63
CA ALA A 300 12.64 31.15 28.94
C ALA A 300 13.04 29.67 28.83
N LEU A 301 12.38 28.91 27.93
CA LEU A 301 12.66 27.49 27.71
C LEU A 301 14.02 27.24 27.06
N GLN A 302 14.40 28.04 26.05
CA GLN A 302 15.70 27.91 25.38
C GLN A 302 16.88 28.30 26.28
N ASN A 303 16.72 29.37 27.07
CA ASN A 303 17.78 29.90 27.94
C ASN A 303 17.75 29.30 29.37
N HIS A 304 16.81 28.40 29.65
CA HIS A 304 16.57 27.80 30.98
C HIS A 304 16.39 28.82 32.12
N ALA A 305 15.79 29.97 31.80
CA ALA A 305 15.59 31.09 32.71
C ALA A 305 14.16 31.07 33.27
N PHE A 306 14.00 30.78 34.56
CA PHE A 306 12.71 30.64 35.22
C PHE A 306 12.71 31.27 36.62
N ASP A 307 11.52 31.61 37.13
CA ASP A 307 11.33 32.11 38.49
C ASP A 307 11.89 31.16 39.55
N SER A 308 12.53 31.72 40.57
CA SER A 308 12.99 30.96 41.73
C SER A 308 11.83 30.48 42.60
N VAL A 309 11.96 29.27 43.16
CA VAL A 309 10.97 28.68 44.05
C VAL A 309 10.88 29.50 45.33
N LYS A 310 9.67 29.99 45.65
CA LYS A 310 9.46 30.97 46.74
C LYS A 310 9.25 30.29 48.10
N GLN A 311 8.55 29.16 48.12
CA GLN A 311 8.24 28.33 49.30
C GLN A 311 8.29 26.84 48.95
N LEU A 312 8.57 25.98 49.94
CA LEU A 312 8.41 24.52 49.87
C LEU A 312 7.22 24.06 50.73
N GLN A 313 6.60 22.94 50.36
CA GLN A 313 5.61 22.28 51.21
C GLN A 313 6.30 21.66 52.43
N TRP A 314 5.68 21.78 53.60
CA TRP A 314 6.17 21.24 54.86
C TRP A 314 5.03 20.57 55.62
N ARG A 315 5.34 19.43 56.24
CA ARG A 315 4.50 18.73 57.21
C ARG A 315 5.40 18.38 58.39
N ASN A 316 4.85 18.46 59.60
CA ASN A 316 5.58 18.06 60.80
C ASN A 316 6.02 16.58 60.68
N SER A 317 7.28 16.30 61.01
CA SER A 317 7.87 14.96 61.07
C SER A 317 7.80 14.34 62.47
N ASP A 318 7.69 15.18 63.51
CA ASP A 318 7.85 14.80 64.90
C ASP A 318 6.44 14.65 65.51
N LEU A 319 5.87 13.46 65.34
CA LEU A 319 4.47 13.16 65.65
C LEU A 319 4.29 12.71 67.10
N ASP A 320 3.23 13.20 67.75
CA ASP A 320 2.82 12.78 69.09
C ASP A 320 1.72 11.72 68.99
N PHE A 321 2.06 10.47 69.31
CA PHE A 321 1.12 9.35 69.30
C PHE A 321 0.36 9.15 70.63
N SER A 322 0.52 10.03 71.63
CA SER A 322 -0.09 9.84 72.97
C SER A 322 -1.62 9.74 72.97
N SER A 323 -2.28 10.27 71.93
CA SER A 323 -3.72 10.08 71.65
C SER A 323 -4.04 10.47 70.21
N LEU A 324 -5.19 10.05 69.67
CA LEU A 324 -5.67 10.51 68.35
C LEU A 324 -5.69 12.04 68.23
N GLY A 325 -6.14 12.75 69.28
CA GLY A 325 -6.19 14.20 69.30
C GLY A 325 -4.81 14.86 69.32
N ALA A 326 -3.83 14.24 69.99
CA ALA A 326 -2.43 14.69 69.96
C ALA A 326 -1.79 14.49 68.58
N LEU A 327 -2.06 13.35 67.92
CA LEU A 327 -1.59 13.07 66.57
C LEU A 327 -2.19 14.07 65.56
N GLN A 328 -3.50 14.29 65.61
CA GLN A 328 -4.17 15.31 64.78
C GLN A 328 -3.60 16.71 65.06
N ALA A 329 -3.33 17.07 66.32
CA ALA A 329 -2.70 18.34 66.67
C ALA A 329 -1.28 18.46 66.08
N ALA A 330 -0.45 17.42 66.22
CA ALA A 330 0.92 17.37 65.70
C ALA A 330 0.96 17.44 64.16
N LEU A 331 0.02 16.80 63.47
CA LEU A 331 -0.17 16.91 62.01
C LEU A 331 -0.76 18.27 61.58
N SER A 332 -1.39 19.01 62.51
CA SER A 332 -2.00 20.32 62.24
C SER A 332 -1.05 21.52 62.36
N LEU A 333 0.16 21.32 62.89
CA LEU A 333 1.14 22.38 63.09
C LEU A 333 1.47 23.14 61.79
N SER A 334 1.81 24.41 61.95
CA SER A 334 2.29 25.29 60.88
C SER A 334 3.82 25.44 60.94
N PRO A 335 4.51 25.59 59.80
CA PRO A 335 5.95 25.84 59.81
C PRO A 335 6.28 27.22 60.41
N THR A 336 7.45 27.32 61.06
CA THR A 336 7.95 28.54 61.69
C THR A 336 8.74 29.46 60.75
N HIS A 337 9.12 28.99 59.56
CA HIS A 337 10.02 29.69 58.64
C HIS A 337 9.31 30.13 57.35
N GLU A 338 9.48 31.39 56.95
CA GLU A 338 8.73 32.04 55.86
C GLU A 338 8.84 31.36 54.48
N ALA A 339 9.95 30.66 54.22
CA ALA A 339 10.17 29.90 52.99
C ALA A 339 9.52 28.50 53.01
N LEU A 340 8.74 28.17 54.04
CA LEU A 340 7.96 26.95 54.14
C LEU A 340 6.48 27.29 54.22
N THR A 341 5.62 26.47 53.62
CA THR A 341 4.17 26.55 53.75
C THR A 341 3.62 25.18 54.17
N ARG A 342 2.51 25.15 54.91
CA ARG A 342 1.91 23.89 55.34
C ARG A 342 1.37 23.15 54.11
N ALA A 343 1.77 21.89 53.96
CA ALA A 343 1.33 21.02 52.89
C ALA A 343 -0.21 20.89 52.89
N PRO A 344 -0.86 20.79 51.71
CA PRO A 344 -2.28 20.45 51.59
C PRO A 344 -2.66 19.18 52.36
N VAL A 345 -3.94 19.06 52.72
CA VAL A 345 -4.46 17.89 53.43
C VAL A 345 -4.46 16.68 52.48
N ALA A 346 -3.41 15.87 52.60
CA ALA A 346 -3.21 14.63 51.86
C ALA A 346 -4.19 13.52 52.28
N GLU A 347 -4.20 12.41 51.54
CA GLU A 347 -5.13 11.29 51.76
C GLU A 347 -5.00 10.64 53.13
N ASP A 348 -3.77 10.42 53.60
CA ASP A 348 -3.48 9.81 54.91
C ASP A 348 -4.16 10.57 56.08
N ILE A 349 -4.17 11.90 56.03
CA ILE A 349 -4.87 12.75 56.99
C ILE A 349 -6.40 12.66 56.81
N ARG A 350 -6.92 12.59 55.58
CA ARG A 350 -8.38 12.45 55.33
C ARG A 350 -8.93 11.12 55.81
N VAL A 351 -8.15 10.05 55.65
CA VAL A 351 -8.47 8.71 56.15
C VAL A 351 -8.42 8.70 57.68
N LEU A 352 -7.37 9.27 58.29
CA LEU A 352 -7.30 9.44 59.75
C LEU A 352 -8.49 10.24 60.30
N ASP A 353 -8.85 11.35 59.66
CA ASP A 353 -10.00 12.19 60.06
C ASP A 353 -11.36 11.50 59.88
N HIS A 354 -11.44 10.42 59.09
CA HIS A 354 -12.62 9.57 58.97
C HIS A 354 -12.61 8.47 60.02
N ALA A 355 -11.53 7.68 60.11
CA ALA A 355 -11.36 6.60 61.08
C ALA A 355 -11.45 7.10 62.53
N ALA A 356 -10.96 8.31 62.84
CA ALA A 356 -11.10 8.93 64.17
C ALA A 356 -12.55 9.33 64.55
N ARG A 357 -13.55 9.11 63.68
CA ARG A 357 -14.99 9.29 63.99
C ARG A 357 -15.70 7.98 64.28
N ASP A 358 -15.15 6.87 63.83
CA ASP A 358 -15.65 5.52 64.07
C ASP A 358 -15.56 5.18 65.57
N SER A 359 -16.57 4.49 66.11
CA SER A 359 -16.61 4.12 67.53
C SER A 359 -15.56 3.08 67.88
N ASP A 360 -15.39 2.10 67.02
CA ASP A 360 -14.66 0.87 67.28
C ASP A 360 -13.16 1.15 67.12
N VAL A 361 -12.79 1.97 66.13
CA VAL A 361 -11.43 2.52 66.01
C VAL A 361 -11.05 3.26 67.29
N ARG A 362 -11.90 4.17 67.78
CA ARG A 362 -11.61 4.98 68.98
C ARG A 362 -11.49 4.14 70.25
N ASP A 363 -12.27 3.07 70.37
CA ASP A 363 -12.16 2.14 71.49
C ASP A 363 -10.95 1.21 71.42
N MET A 364 -10.41 0.95 70.22
CA MET A 364 -9.14 0.26 70.03
C MET A 364 -7.91 1.19 70.23
N THR A 365 -7.97 2.48 69.87
CA THR A 365 -6.85 3.43 70.00
C THR A 365 -6.77 4.09 71.38
N ARG A 366 -6.59 3.29 72.44
CA ARG A 366 -6.51 3.77 73.83
C ARG A 366 -5.09 3.95 74.38
N ASP A 367 -4.08 3.43 73.68
CA ASP A 367 -2.66 3.55 74.00
C ASP A 367 -1.84 4.10 72.81
N PRO A 368 -0.59 4.56 73.02
CA PRO A 368 0.19 5.19 71.96
C PRO A 368 0.58 4.26 70.80
N ALA A 369 0.78 2.95 71.07
CA ALA A 369 1.16 2.00 70.03
C ALA A 369 -0.04 1.67 69.11
N ALA A 370 -1.25 1.64 69.66
CA ALA A 370 -2.48 1.55 68.86
C ALA A 370 -2.72 2.79 67.99
N VAL A 371 -2.40 4.00 68.48
CA VAL A 371 -2.47 5.25 67.71
C VAL A 371 -1.41 5.31 66.60
N GLU A 372 -0.16 4.92 66.90
CA GLU A 372 0.90 4.78 65.90
C GLU A 372 0.52 3.72 64.84
N ARG A 373 -0.02 2.57 65.26
CA ARG A 373 -0.52 1.52 64.36
C ARG A 373 -1.63 2.03 63.44
N LEU A 374 -2.62 2.79 63.94
CA LEU A 374 -3.67 3.36 63.09
C LEU A 374 -3.05 4.27 62.01
N TRP A 375 -2.15 5.16 62.41
CA TRP A 375 -1.45 6.05 61.48
C TRP A 375 -0.67 5.30 60.40
N ASP A 376 -0.10 4.15 60.75
CA ASP A 376 0.63 3.29 59.82
C ASP A 376 -0.28 2.61 58.79
N VAL A 377 -1.55 2.31 59.13
CA VAL A 377 -2.57 1.84 58.18
C VAL A 377 -3.17 3.01 57.37
N CYS A 378 -3.34 4.19 57.95
CA CYS A 378 -3.79 5.39 57.23
C CYS A 378 -2.82 5.81 56.09
N GLN A 379 -1.55 5.40 56.15
CA GLN A 379 -0.56 5.59 55.08
C GLN A 379 -0.71 4.60 53.89
N LEU A 380 -1.75 3.76 53.86
CA LEU A 380 -2.07 2.89 52.72
C LEU A 380 -2.48 3.74 51.50
N PRO A 381 -1.76 3.71 50.36
CA PRO A 381 -2.08 4.58 49.22
C PRO A 381 -3.31 4.09 48.43
N ASP A 382 -4.22 4.99 48.08
CA ASP A 382 -5.28 4.68 47.11
C ASP A 382 -4.77 4.78 45.66
N TYR A 383 -4.14 3.70 45.20
CA TYR A 383 -3.80 3.54 43.78
C TYR A 383 -5.05 3.48 42.87
N ARG A 384 -6.24 3.18 43.40
CA ARG A 384 -7.49 2.96 42.66
C ARG A 384 -8.30 4.26 42.45
N LYS A 385 -8.08 5.28 43.27
CA LYS A 385 -8.78 6.59 43.27
C LYS A 385 -10.30 6.45 43.43
N ILE A 386 -10.70 5.67 44.42
CA ILE A 386 -12.09 5.49 44.85
C ILE A 386 -12.58 6.68 45.70
N ALA A 387 -13.83 6.62 46.18
CA ALA A 387 -14.33 7.63 47.09
C ALA A 387 -13.58 7.56 48.43
N PRO A 388 -13.13 8.69 49.03
CA PRO A 388 -12.33 8.67 50.27
C PRO A 388 -12.97 7.94 51.46
N ALA A 389 -14.31 7.87 51.52
CA ALA A 389 -15.01 7.07 52.51
C ALA A 389 -14.78 5.56 52.32
N ALA A 390 -14.86 5.05 51.09
CA ALA A 390 -14.65 3.64 50.78
C ALA A 390 -13.18 3.19 50.97
N HIS A 391 -12.21 4.11 50.80
CA HIS A 391 -10.81 3.85 51.18
C HIS A 391 -10.62 3.85 52.71
N ALA A 392 -11.31 4.76 53.43
CA ALA A 392 -11.30 4.77 54.88
C ALA A 392 -11.99 3.54 55.52
N GLU A 393 -13.07 3.03 54.92
CA GLU A 393 -13.72 1.76 55.29
C GLU A 393 -12.75 0.57 55.15
N LEU A 394 -11.98 0.52 54.05
CA LEU A 394 -10.91 -0.47 53.86
C LEU A 394 -9.82 -0.34 54.94
N VAL A 395 -9.32 0.87 55.20
CA VAL A 395 -8.29 1.10 56.23
C VAL A 395 -8.79 0.75 57.63
N THR A 396 -10.05 1.08 57.96
CA THR A 396 -10.69 0.70 59.23
C THR A 396 -10.82 -0.81 59.36
N THR A 397 -11.20 -1.51 58.29
CA THR A 397 -11.27 -2.98 58.24
C THR A 397 -9.90 -3.62 58.49
N LEU A 398 -8.86 -3.12 57.82
CA LEU A 398 -7.49 -3.60 58.00
C LEU A 398 -6.96 -3.34 59.42
N PHE A 399 -7.19 -2.14 59.97
CA PHE A 399 -6.84 -1.81 61.34
C PHE A 399 -7.56 -2.73 62.35
N GLY A 400 -8.84 -3.02 62.14
CA GLY A 400 -9.61 -3.98 62.95
C GLY A 400 -8.97 -5.37 62.97
N PHE A 401 -8.56 -5.91 61.81
CA PHE A 401 -7.83 -7.19 61.78
C PHE A 401 -6.50 -7.13 62.54
N LEU A 402 -5.69 -6.08 62.33
CA LEU A 402 -4.39 -5.93 63.01
C LEU A 402 -4.54 -5.82 64.54
N MET A 403 -5.58 -5.14 65.04
CA MET A 403 -5.82 -4.97 66.47
C MET A 403 -6.49 -6.18 67.13
N GLN A 404 -7.43 -6.85 66.46
CA GLN A 404 -8.22 -7.96 67.02
C GLN A 404 -7.58 -9.34 66.81
N GLN A 405 -6.84 -9.52 65.72
CA GLN A 405 -6.27 -10.81 65.30
C GLN A 405 -4.74 -10.78 65.18
N GLY A 406 -4.12 -9.60 65.36
CA GLY A 406 -2.67 -9.38 65.25
C GLY A 406 -2.13 -9.32 63.82
N ARG A 407 -2.95 -9.67 62.81
CA ARG A 407 -2.60 -9.77 61.39
C ARG A 407 -3.87 -9.83 60.54
N ILE A 408 -3.76 -9.51 59.25
CA ILE A 408 -4.81 -9.69 58.25
C ILE A 408 -5.03 -11.21 58.01
N PRO A 409 -6.27 -11.71 57.90
CA PRO A 409 -6.52 -13.11 57.59
C PRO A 409 -6.01 -13.49 56.20
N ASP A 410 -5.22 -14.57 56.10
CA ASP A 410 -4.64 -15.05 54.83
C ASP A 410 -5.74 -15.35 53.79
N ASP A 411 -6.87 -15.97 54.18
CA ASP A 411 -8.01 -16.26 53.29
C ASP A 411 -8.67 -14.99 52.73
N TRP A 412 -8.78 -13.94 53.55
CA TRP A 412 -9.37 -12.66 53.12
C TRP A 412 -8.42 -11.95 52.15
N TYR A 413 -7.12 -11.92 52.46
CA TYR A 413 -6.10 -11.36 51.58
C TYR A 413 -6.04 -12.13 50.24
N ALA A 414 -6.08 -13.46 50.28
CA ALA A 414 -6.18 -14.32 49.10
C ALA A 414 -7.40 -13.96 48.22
N ALA A 415 -8.57 -13.77 48.83
CA ALA A 415 -9.78 -13.38 48.11
C ALA A 415 -9.67 -12.00 47.44
N GLN A 416 -8.94 -11.05 48.02
CA GLN A 416 -8.69 -9.73 47.43
C GLN A 416 -7.68 -9.77 46.27
N VAL A 417 -6.66 -10.63 46.38
CA VAL A 417 -5.63 -10.86 45.36
C VAL A 417 -6.21 -11.63 44.16
N ASN A 418 -7.00 -12.68 44.40
CA ASN A 418 -7.62 -13.50 43.36
C ASN A 418 -8.65 -12.72 42.50
N GLN A 419 -9.24 -11.64 43.03
CA GLN A 419 -10.06 -10.73 42.23
C GLN A 419 -9.25 -9.94 41.18
N ALA A 420 -7.96 -9.70 41.44
CA ALA A 420 -7.07 -8.97 40.55
C ALA A 420 -6.36 -9.90 39.53
N ASP A 421 -6.15 -11.18 39.82
CA ASP A 421 -5.44 -12.12 38.93
C ASP A 421 -6.24 -12.56 37.70
N ARG A 422 -6.54 -11.61 36.82
CA ARG A 422 -7.32 -11.81 35.60
C ARG A 422 -6.78 -10.96 34.46
N THR A 423 -6.39 -11.60 33.36
CA THR A 423 -5.82 -10.95 32.17
C THR A 423 -6.86 -10.66 31.07
N ASP A 424 -8.13 -11.01 31.28
CA ASP A 424 -9.23 -10.69 30.36
C ASP A 424 -9.59 -9.18 30.33
N GLY A 425 -10.23 -8.74 29.24
CA GLY A 425 -10.70 -7.36 29.09
C GLY A 425 -9.72 -6.41 28.39
N GLY A 426 -10.00 -5.12 28.52
CA GLY A 426 -9.31 -4.04 27.82
C GLY A 426 -8.21 -3.36 28.64
N ILE A 427 -7.55 -2.37 28.02
CA ILE A 427 -6.45 -1.58 28.60
C ILE A 427 -6.84 -0.97 29.95
N ASP A 428 -8.04 -0.41 30.05
CA ASP A 428 -8.50 0.27 31.27
C ASP A 428 -8.93 -0.73 32.37
N THR A 429 -9.47 -1.89 31.97
CA THR A 429 -9.75 -3.03 32.88
C THR A 429 -8.46 -3.56 33.53
N LEU A 430 -7.42 -3.78 32.72
CA LEU A 430 -6.11 -4.22 33.19
C LEU A 430 -5.44 -3.15 34.05
N SER A 431 -5.53 -1.88 33.66
CA SER A 431 -5.01 -0.76 34.46
C SER A 431 -5.68 -0.66 35.84
N ALA A 432 -6.99 -0.89 35.92
CA ALA A 432 -7.72 -0.93 37.20
C ALA A 432 -7.32 -2.13 38.07
N ARG A 433 -7.09 -3.33 37.49
CA ARG A 433 -6.57 -4.49 38.23
C ARG A 433 -5.13 -4.28 38.71
N ILE A 434 -4.28 -3.62 37.92
CA ILE A 434 -2.93 -3.19 38.34
C ILE A 434 -3.00 -2.21 39.51
N ALA A 435 -3.93 -1.25 39.48
CA ALA A 435 -4.16 -0.36 40.62
C ALA A 435 -4.61 -1.12 41.88
N GLN A 436 -5.50 -2.11 41.73
CA GLN A 436 -5.97 -2.94 42.84
C GLN A 436 -4.85 -3.81 43.46
N ILE A 437 -4.06 -4.51 42.65
CA ILE A 437 -3.00 -5.39 43.19
C ILE A 437 -1.92 -4.60 43.94
N ARG A 438 -1.66 -3.34 43.57
CA ARG A 438 -0.65 -2.49 44.21
C ARG A 438 -0.95 -2.15 45.67
N THR A 439 -2.20 -1.90 46.01
CA THR A 439 -2.63 -1.70 47.40
C THR A 439 -2.28 -2.95 48.24
N TRP A 440 -2.42 -4.15 47.66
CA TRP A 440 -2.03 -5.41 48.29
C TRP A 440 -0.52 -5.64 48.30
N THR A 441 0.20 -5.35 47.22
CA THR A 441 1.69 -5.36 47.18
C THR A 441 2.28 -4.44 48.26
N PHE A 442 1.69 -3.27 48.50
CA PHE A 442 2.09 -2.38 49.59
C PHE A 442 1.81 -2.99 50.97
N ALA A 443 0.61 -3.57 51.18
CA ALA A 443 0.25 -4.26 52.41
C ALA A 443 1.18 -5.45 52.72
N ALA A 444 1.53 -6.28 51.73
CA ALA A 444 2.47 -7.38 51.90
C ALA A 444 3.93 -6.93 52.10
N ASN A 445 4.30 -5.71 51.73
CA ASN A 445 5.60 -5.12 52.04
C ASN A 445 5.70 -4.64 53.51
N ARG A 446 4.62 -4.67 54.30
CA ARG A 446 4.65 -4.41 55.75
C ARG A 446 5.07 -5.69 56.50
N PRO A 447 5.99 -5.61 57.49
CA PRO A 447 6.71 -6.77 58.01
C PRO A 447 5.87 -7.71 58.89
N ASP A 448 4.76 -7.22 59.43
CA ASP A 448 3.98 -7.86 60.50
C ASP A 448 2.46 -7.86 60.22
N TRP A 449 2.03 -7.46 59.02
CA TRP A 449 0.61 -7.40 58.64
C TRP A 449 0.04 -8.75 58.17
N LEU A 450 0.89 -9.66 57.69
CA LEU A 450 0.52 -10.98 57.14
C LEU A 450 1.29 -12.09 57.86
N ARG A 451 0.80 -13.33 57.78
CA ARG A 451 1.47 -14.48 58.38
C ARG A 451 2.80 -14.81 57.70
N ASP A 452 2.84 -14.72 56.37
CA ASP A 452 4.03 -14.93 55.54
C ASP A 452 4.13 -13.79 54.52
N PRO A 453 4.81 -12.69 54.87
CA PRO A 453 4.96 -11.54 53.97
C PRO A 453 5.77 -11.86 52.71
N GLU A 454 6.75 -12.77 52.77
CA GLU A 454 7.61 -13.10 51.62
C GLU A 454 6.85 -13.89 50.56
N HIS A 455 6.06 -14.88 50.97
CA HIS A 455 5.14 -15.62 50.11
C HIS A 455 4.15 -14.68 49.40
N TRP A 456 3.48 -13.82 50.17
CA TRP A 456 2.48 -12.90 49.61
C TRP A 456 3.07 -11.79 48.74
N GLN A 457 4.29 -11.30 49.03
CA GLN A 457 5.04 -10.41 48.14
C GLN A 457 5.36 -11.07 46.80
N GLY A 458 5.75 -12.35 46.82
CA GLY A 458 6.00 -13.13 45.61
C GLY A 458 4.76 -13.25 44.72
N ILE A 459 3.63 -13.66 45.30
CA ILE A 459 2.34 -13.78 44.59
C ILE A 459 1.88 -12.42 44.04
N ALA A 460 1.83 -11.38 44.87
CA ALA A 460 1.33 -10.07 44.44
C ALA A 460 2.21 -9.44 43.32
N ARG A 461 3.53 -9.65 43.38
CA ARG A 461 4.46 -9.25 42.30
C ARG A 461 4.23 -10.03 41.02
N ALA A 462 4.09 -11.36 41.09
CA ALA A 462 3.84 -12.19 39.91
C ALA A 462 2.54 -11.76 39.19
N ILE A 463 1.52 -11.35 39.96
CA ILE A 463 0.26 -10.83 39.42
C ILE A 463 0.44 -9.41 38.84
N GLU A 464 1.15 -8.49 39.50
CA GLU A 464 1.45 -7.17 38.88
C GLU A 464 2.22 -7.34 37.57
N ASP A 465 3.20 -8.24 37.49
CA ASP A 465 3.97 -8.51 36.28
C ASP A 465 3.11 -9.15 35.17
N LYS A 466 2.33 -10.19 35.49
CA LYS A 466 1.39 -10.85 34.57
C LYS A 466 0.35 -9.89 33.98
N LEU A 467 -0.21 -9.01 34.81
CA LEU A 467 -1.12 -7.95 34.37
C LEU A 467 -0.41 -6.87 33.54
N SER A 468 0.84 -6.53 33.89
CA SER A 468 1.65 -5.53 33.17
C SER A 468 2.03 -5.98 31.77
N ASP A 469 2.36 -7.26 31.59
CA ASP A 469 2.70 -7.82 30.28
C ASP A 469 1.45 -7.97 29.40
N ALA A 470 0.31 -8.38 29.98
CA ALA A 470 -0.97 -8.34 29.30
C ALA A 470 -1.36 -6.90 28.87
N LEU A 471 -1.14 -5.90 29.74
CA LEU A 471 -1.38 -4.49 29.43
C LEU A 471 -0.44 -3.99 28.32
N HIS A 472 0.85 -4.35 28.35
CA HIS A 472 1.78 -4.04 27.28
C HIS A 472 1.33 -4.66 25.95
N GLN A 473 0.91 -5.94 25.95
CA GLN A 473 0.37 -6.60 24.77
C GLN A 473 -0.85 -5.86 24.22
N ARG A 474 -1.83 -5.49 25.07
CA ARG A 474 -3.03 -4.74 24.63
C ARG A 474 -2.71 -3.35 24.08
N LEU A 475 -1.70 -2.66 24.63
CA LEU A 475 -1.24 -1.38 24.09
C LEU A 475 -0.61 -1.57 22.71
N THR A 476 0.25 -2.57 22.54
CA THR A 476 0.92 -2.90 21.27
C THR A 476 -0.08 -3.33 20.20
N GLU A 477 -1.02 -4.24 20.51
CA GLU A 477 -2.12 -4.67 19.62
C GLU A 477 -2.97 -3.49 19.13
N ARG A 478 -3.15 -2.46 19.97
CA ARG A 478 -3.98 -1.28 19.63
C ARG A 478 -3.21 -0.19 18.89
N PHE A 479 -1.94 0.05 19.22
CA PHE A 479 -1.20 1.24 18.80
C PHE A 479 0.02 0.98 17.89
N VAL A 480 0.32 -0.28 17.55
CA VAL A 480 1.41 -0.65 16.65
C VAL A 480 0.93 -1.64 15.58
N ASP A 481 0.97 -1.23 14.31
CA ASP A 481 0.95 -2.18 13.21
C ASP A 481 2.36 -2.73 12.97
N ARG A 482 2.60 -3.93 13.50
CA ARG A 482 3.90 -4.60 13.39
C ARG A 482 4.34 -4.85 11.94
N ARG A 483 3.41 -4.97 10.98
CA ARG A 483 3.77 -5.17 9.57
C ARG A 483 4.35 -3.88 9.00
N THR A 484 3.62 -2.79 9.13
CA THR A 484 4.07 -1.46 8.68
C THR A 484 5.36 -1.03 9.39
N SER A 485 5.48 -1.23 10.70
CA SER A 485 6.70 -0.92 11.46
C SER A 485 7.94 -1.69 10.95
N VAL A 486 7.84 -3.00 10.71
CA VAL A 486 8.97 -3.81 10.24
C VAL A 486 9.33 -3.47 8.79
N LEU A 487 8.33 -3.29 7.91
CA LEU A 487 8.54 -2.90 6.52
C LEU A 487 9.20 -1.52 6.40
N MET A 488 8.72 -0.55 7.18
CA MET A 488 9.36 0.77 7.32
C MET A 488 10.81 0.66 7.81
N ARG A 489 11.12 -0.26 8.74
CA ARG A 489 12.49 -0.45 9.25
C ARG A 489 13.43 -0.98 8.17
N ARG A 490 13.07 -2.08 7.49
CA ARG A 490 13.88 -2.69 6.42
C ARG A 490 14.16 -1.72 5.26
N LEU A 491 13.16 -0.94 4.84
CA LEU A 491 13.31 0.12 3.82
C LEU A 491 14.33 1.21 4.18
N ARG A 492 14.69 1.36 5.47
CA ARG A 492 15.65 2.38 5.96
C ARG A 492 17.02 1.81 6.29
N GLU A 493 17.10 0.51 6.57
CA GLU A 493 18.35 -0.20 6.86
C GLU A 493 19.23 -0.37 5.60
N ASN A 494 18.75 0.04 4.42
CA ASN A 494 19.36 -0.18 3.10
C ASN A 494 19.65 -1.66 2.79
N ALA A 495 18.98 -2.58 3.49
CA ALA A 495 18.97 -3.99 3.15
C ALA A 495 18.49 -4.16 1.70
N THR A 496 19.15 -5.03 0.95
CA THR A 496 18.70 -5.42 -0.39
C THR A 496 17.40 -6.21 -0.27
N LEU A 497 16.28 -5.49 -0.39
CA LEU A 497 14.92 -6.06 -0.34
C LEU A 497 14.81 -7.21 -1.33
N THR A 498 14.49 -8.42 -0.85
CA THR A 498 14.41 -9.59 -1.72
C THR A 498 13.22 -9.43 -2.66
N THR A 499 13.54 -9.27 -3.95
CA THR A 499 12.55 -9.18 -5.03
C THR A 499 12.53 -10.51 -5.76
N GLU A 500 11.47 -11.27 -5.57
CA GLU A 500 11.21 -12.54 -6.25
C GLU A 500 10.22 -12.29 -7.39
N ILE A 501 10.53 -12.78 -8.58
CA ILE A 501 9.64 -12.69 -9.73
C ILE A 501 9.13 -14.10 -10.03
N GLY A 502 7.83 -14.31 -9.84
CA GLY A 502 7.17 -15.58 -10.04
C GLY A 502 7.24 -16.05 -11.50
N LYS A 503 7.10 -17.36 -11.73
CA LYS A 503 7.08 -17.96 -13.08
C LYS A 503 5.92 -17.44 -13.95
N THR A 504 4.91 -16.85 -13.32
CA THR A 504 3.72 -16.19 -13.87
C THR A 504 3.92 -14.69 -14.15
N GLY A 505 5.11 -14.13 -13.87
CA GLY A 505 5.43 -12.71 -14.02
C GLY A 505 5.09 -11.84 -12.80
N ASP A 506 4.53 -12.42 -11.74
CA ASP A 506 4.15 -11.67 -10.53
C ASP A 506 5.39 -11.19 -9.77
N VAL A 507 5.43 -9.90 -9.44
CA VAL A 507 6.59 -9.23 -8.84
C VAL A 507 6.33 -9.07 -7.34
N ILE A 508 7.05 -9.88 -6.55
CA ILE A 508 6.91 -9.97 -5.11
C ILE A 508 8.15 -9.33 -4.46
N VAL A 509 7.96 -8.41 -3.51
CA VAL A 509 9.05 -7.84 -2.70
C VAL A 509 8.77 -8.16 -1.25
N GLU A 510 9.71 -8.86 -0.58
CA GLU A 510 9.57 -9.26 0.84
C GLU A 510 8.21 -9.93 1.14
N GLY A 511 7.73 -10.79 0.23
CA GLY A 511 6.44 -11.49 0.34
C GLY A 511 5.19 -10.69 -0.07
N HIS A 512 5.31 -9.45 -0.56
CA HIS A 512 4.19 -8.59 -0.98
C HIS A 512 4.16 -8.45 -2.51
N THR A 513 3.04 -8.80 -3.15
CA THR A 513 2.83 -8.64 -4.60
C THR A 513 2.57 -7.18 -4.95
N ILE A 514 3.46 -6.56 -5.75
CA ILE A 514 3.35 -5.14 -6.15
C ILE A 514 2.70 -4.99 -7.54
N GLY A 515 2.72 -6.04 -8.36
CA GLY A 515 2.17 -6.04 -9.71
C GLY A 515 2.70 -7.20 -10.56
N ARG A 516 2.45 -7.18 -11.87
CA ARG A 516 2.88 -8.22 -12.83
C ARG A 516 3.72 -7.64 -13.96
N LEU A 517 4.74 -8.37 -14.42
CA LEU A 517 5.66 -8.02 -15.50
C LEU A 517 5.35 -8.84 -16.76
N ASP A 518 4.45 -8.33 -17.59
CA ASP A 518 4.05 -8.90 -18.88
C ASP A 518 5.07 -8.48 -19.96
N GLY A 519 5.97 -9.37 -20.35
CA GLY A 519 7.07 -9.08 -21.28
C GLY A 519 7.99 -7.98 -20.75
N PHE A 520 7.83 -6.76 -21.27
CA PHE A 520 8.53 -5.53 -20.89
C PHE A 520 7.60 -4.44 -20.30
N MET A 521 6.35 -4.78 -19.98
CA MET A 521 5.36 -3.89 -19.37
C MET A 521 5.10 -4.31 -17.93
N PHE A 522 5.27 -3.38 -16.98
CA PHE A 522 4.93 -3.62 -15.57
C PHE A 522 3.57 -3.00 -15.23
N ALA A 523 2.59 -3.85 -14.93
CA ALA A 523 1.28 -3.46 -14.46
C ALA A 523 1.26 -3.51 -12.91
N PRO A 524 1.23 -2.36 -12.20
CA PRO A 524 1.09 -2.35 -10.75
C PRO A 524 -0.30 -2.85 -10.32
N ASP A 525 -0.38 -3.52 -9.18
CA ASP A 525 -1.67 -3.80 -8.53
C ASP A 525 -2.26 -2.49 -7.97
N ALA A 526 -3.59 -2.37 -8.04
CA ALA A 526 -4.33 -1.17 -7.64
C ALA A 526 -4.73 -1.17 -6.15
N ALA A 527 -4.47 -2.25 -5.41
CA ALA A 527 -4.92 -2.43 -4.03
C ALA A 527 -4.32 -1.44 -3.02
N GLU A 528 -3.06 -1.01 -3.17
CA GLU A 528 -2.35 -0.19 -2.17
C GLU A 528 -2.38 1.32 -2.49
N ALA A 529 -3.50 1.98 -2.17
CA ALA A 529 -3.65 3.43 -2.29
C ALA A 529 -2.99 4.22 -1.13
N GLY A 530 -1.67 4.08 -0.94
CA GLY A 530 -0.92 4.68 0.19
C GLY A 530 0.35 5.45 -0.20
N SER A 531 0.96 6.15 0.76
CA SER A 531 2.32 6.69 0.60
C SER A 531 3.39 5.61 0.55
N GLU A 532 3.10 4.45 1.14
CA GLU A 532 3.96 3.26 1.19
C GLU A 532 4.14 2.64 -0.20
N ALA A 533 3.07 2.58 -1.00
CA ALA A 533 3.11 2.09 -2.38
C ALA A 533 4.14 2.83 -3.25
N LYS A 534 4.40 4.13 -3.01
CA LYS A 534 5.47 4.86 -3.74
C LYS A 534 6.88 4.43 -3.35
N ALA A 535 7.10 4.05 -2.08
CA ALA A 535 8.39 3.54 -1.63
C ALA A 535 8.62 2.10 -2.14
N LEU A 536 7.59 1.26 -2.09
CA LEU A 536 7.61 -0.10 -2.62
C LEU A 536 7.76 -0.12 -4.15
N GLN A 537 7.06 0.76 -4.87
CA GLN A 537 7.25 0.95 -6.32
C GLN A 537 8.68 1.41 -6.65
N ALA A 538 9.29 2.33 -5.88
CA ALA A 538 10.66 2.76 -6.11
C ALA A 538 11.69 1.65 -5.84
N ALA A 539 11.45 0.79 -4.84
CA ALA A 539 12.26 -0.40 -4.60
C ALA A 539 12.13 -1.41 -5.76
N ALA A 540 10.89 -1.74 -6.15
CA ALA A 540 10.60 -2.64 -7.26
C ALA A 540 11.19 -2.12 -8.59
N GLN A 541 11.11 -0.82 -8.87
CA GLN A 541 11.72 -0.20 -10.06
C GLN A 541 13.22 -0.47 -10.16
N LYS A 542 13.96 -0.40 -9.04
CA LYS A 542 15.40 -0.67 -9.01
C LYS A 542 15.73 -2.15 -9.25
N ALA A 543 14.91 -3.08 -8.75
CA ALA A 543 15.09 -4.50 -8.97
C ALA A 543 14.68 -4.93 -10.41
N LEU A 544 13.57 -4.39 -10.92
CA LEU A 544 13.01 -4.73 -12.23
C LEU A 544 13.94 -4.40 -13.40
N ALA A 545 14.80 -3.38 -13.27
CA ALA A 545 15.76 -3.02 -14.33
C ALA A 545 16.65 -4.21 -14.74
N GLY A 546 17.20 -4.95 -13.77
CA GLY A 546 18.09 -6.08 -14.03
C GLY A 546 17.41 -7.26 -14.72
N GLU A 547 16.16 -7.57 -14.36
CA GLU A 547 15.39 -8.62 -15.05
C GLU A 547 14.91 -8.16 -16.43
N ILE A 548 14.58 -6.87 -16.62
CA ILE A 548 14.24 -6.33 -17.95
C ILE A 548 15.43 -6.45 -18.91
N ASP A 549 16.65 -6.11 -18.48
CA ASP A 549 17.86 -6.30 -19.27
C ASP A 549 18.17 -7.79 -19.54
N ALA A 550 17.98 -8.65 -18.53
CA ALA A 550 18.14 -10.10 -18.70
C ALA A 550 17.11 -10.70 -19.68
N ARG A 551 15.85 -10.24 -19.66
CA ARG A 551 14.81 -10.60 -20.64
C ARG A 551 15.14 -10.08 -22.03
N ALA A 552 15.64 -8.85 -22.15
CA ALA A 552 16.05 -8.26 -23.42
C ALA A 552 17.18 -9.07 -24.06
N ALA A 553 18.19 -9.47 -23.28
CA ALA A 553 19.27 -10.35 -23.74
C ALA A 553 18.76 -11.74 -24.17
N LYS A 554 17.89 -12.37 -23.38
CA LYS A 554 17.26 -13.67 -23.72
C LYS A 554 16.46 -13.61 -25.02
N LEU A 555 15.67 -12.55 -25.23
CA LEU A 555 14.89 -12.35 -26.46
C LEU A 555 15.80 -12.10 -27.66
N ALA A 556 16.81 -11.21 -27.52
CA ALA A 556 17.76 -10.90 -28.59
C ALA A 556 18.53 -12.15 -29.08
N ALA A 557 18.83 -13.09 -28.19
CA ALA A 557 19.45 -14.39 -28.50
C ALA A 557 18.44 -15.53 -28.82
N GLY A 558 17.14 -15.30 -28.67
CA GLY A 558 16.09 -16.31 -28.83
C GLY A 558 15.92 -16.79 -30.27
N SER A 559 15.49 -18.04 -30.46
CA SER A 559 15.30 -18.68 -31.77
C SER A 559 13.94 -18.34 -32.43
N ASP A 560 13.84 -18.48 -33.75
CA ASP A 560 12.69 -18.02 -34.56
C ASP A 560 11.34 -18.70 -34.21
N ASP A 561 11.38 -19.87 -33.59
CA ASP A 561 10.25 -20.65 -33.10
C ASP A 561 9.63 -20.11 -31.79
N GLN A 562 10.36 -19.30 -31.03
CA GLN A 562 9.87 -18.69 -29.78
C GLN A 562 8.90 -17.53 -30.01
N PHE A 563 8.76 -17.07 -31.25
CA PHE A 563 7.99 -15.90 -31.66
C PHE A 563 6.75 -16.28 -32.46
N VAL A 564 5.60 -15.67 -32.13
CA VAL A 564 4.31 -15.89 -32.79
C VAL A 564 3.67 -14.55 -33.15
N LEU A 565 3.22 -14.40 -34.40
CA LEU A 565 2.40 -13.26 -34.84
C LEU A 565 0.93 -13.65 -34.72
N THR A 566 0.15 -12.88 -33.95
CA THR A 566 -1.30 -13.07 -33.81
C THR A 566 -2.09 -12.23 -34.83
N SER A 567 -3.36 -12.58 -35.05
CA SER A 567 -4.23 -12.01 -36.11
C SER A 567 -4.50 -10.50 -35.97
N ASP A 568 -4.37 -9.95 -34.76
CA ASP A 568 -4.49 -8.53 -34.42
C ASP A 568 -3.20 -7.70 -34.67
N GLY A 569 -2.14 -8.36 -35.17
CA GLY A 569 -0.84 -7.76 -35.47
C GLY A 569 0.13 -7.70 -34.29
N THR A 570 -0.17 -8.37 -33.17
CA THR A 570 0.74 -8.44 -32.01
C THR A 570 1.79 -9.54 -32.20
N VAL A 571 3.04 -9.23 -31.90
CA VAL A 571 4.16 -10.18 -31.85
C VAL A 571 4.34 -10.63 -30.40
N ARG A 572 4.24 -11.93 -30.17
CA ARG A 572 4.43 -12.57 -28.87
C ARG A 572 5.72 -13.37 -28.82
N TRP A 573 6.44 -13.31 -27.70
CA TRP A 573 7.62 -14.13 -27.40
C TRP A 573 7.32 -14.97 -26.16
N LEU A 574 7.39 -16.30 -26.29
CA LEU A 574 7.04 -17.27 -25.23
C LEU A 574 5.63 -17.09 -24.60
N GLY A 575 4.75 -16.33 -25.26
CA GLY A 575 3.40 -15.97 -24.80
C GLY A 575 3.21 -14.47 -24.55
N ASP A 576 4.25 -13.77 -24.09
CA ASP A 576 4.22 -12.35 -23.72
C ASP A 576 4.19 -11.44 -24.94
N ALA A 577 3.39 -10.37 -24.90
CA ALA A 577 3.30 -9.40 -25.99
C ALA A 577 4.49 -8.41 -25.95
N VAL A 578 5.38 -8.52 -26.95
CA VAL A 578 6.64 -7.75 -27.01
C VAL A 578 6.69 -6.72 -28.14
N GLY A 579 5.83 -6.84 -29.16
CA GLY A 579 5.78 -5.88 -30.26
C GLY A 579 4.42 -5.86 -30.95
N ARG A 580 4.17 -4.84 -31.78
CA ARG A 580 3.00 -4.76 -32.66
C ARG A 580 3.41 -4.27 -34.04
N LEU A 581 2.86 -4.88 -35.09
CA LEU A 581 3.06 -4.42 -36.45
C LEU A 581 2.35 -3.08 -36.69
N THR A 582 3.01 -2.22 -37.44
CA THR A 582 2.46 -0.95 -37.93
C THR A 582 2.73 -0.78 -39.43
N ALA A 583 1.93 0.07 -40.08
CA ALA A 583 2.05 0.40 -41.48
C ALA A 583 3.45 0.86 -41.90
N ALA A 584 3.78 0.63 -43.18
CA ALA A 584 4.94 1.16 -43.87
C ALA A 584 4.56 1.45 -45.33
N ASP A 585 5.43 2.18 -46.04
CA ASP A 585 5.20 2.57 -47.43
C ASP A 585 5.00 1.33 -48.34
N ASN A 586 5.87 0.33 -48.16
CA ASN A 586 5.78 -1.00 -48.77
C ASN A 586 4.99 -1.97 -47.89
N VAL A 587 3.97 -2.61 -48.45
CA VAL A 587 3.09 -3.59 -47.76
C VAL A 587 3.83 -4.86 -47.35
N LEU A 588 4.89 -5.23 -48.07
CA LEU A 588 5.70 -6.42 -47.78
C LEU A 588 6.80 -6.17 -46.73
N GLU A 589 6.99 -4.91 -46.29
CA GLU A 589 8.04 -4.50 -45.34
C GLU A 589 7.45 -3.61 -44.22
N PRO A 590 6.46 -4.11 -43.44
CA PRO A 590 5.92 -3.40 -42.27
C PRO A 590 6.98 -3.25 -41.17
N ARG A 591 6.73 -2.36 -40.20
CA ARG A 591 7.64 -2.09 -39.07
C ARG A 591 7.10 -2.73 -37.79
N VAL A 592 7.98 -3.29 -36.95
CA VAL A 592 7.60 -3.65 -35.56
C VAL A 592 7.73 -2.41 -34.67
N ARG A 593 6.66 -2.04 -33.98
CA ARG A 593 6.73 -1.12 -32.84
C ARG A 593 6.83 -1.93 -31.55
N LEU A 594 7.95 -1.79 -30.84
CA LEU A 594 8.18 -2.45 -29.55
C LEU A 594 7.10 -2.07 -28.50
N ILE A 595 6.58 -3.07 -27.79
CA ILE A 595 5.72 -2.90 -26.61
C ILE A 595 6.62 -3.02 -25.38
N ALA A 596 7.04 -1.88 -24.84
CA ALA A 596 7.88 -1.80 -23.66
C ALA A 596 7.71 -0.44 -22.96
N ASP A 597 7.85 -0.44 -21.64
CA ASP A 597 7.86 0.76 -20.80
C ASP A 597 9.14 1.60 -21.05
N GLU A 598 9.18 2.85 -20.57
CA GLU A 598 10.33 3.77 -20.68
C GLU A 598 11.64 3.19 -20.10
N ARG A 599 11.51 2.18 -19.24
CA ARG A 599 12.60 1.45 -18.57
C ARG A 599 13.51 0.74 -19.57
N LEU A 600 12.98 0.17 -20.66
CA LEU A 600 13.77 -0.50 -21.69
C LEU A 600 14.32 0.53 -22.69
N SER A 601 15.55 0.96 -22.45
CA SER A 601 16.23 2.05 -23.15
C SER A 601 17.66 1.67 -23.56
N GLY A 602 18.29 2.45 -24.45
CA GLY A 602 19.65 2.21 -24.93
C GLY A 602 19.84 0.88 -25.67
N ALA A 603 21.04 0.31 -25.60
CA ALA A 603 21.44 -0.87 -26.38
C ALA A 603 20.55 -2.13 -26.18
N PRO A 604 20.04 -2.46 -24.97
CA PRO A 604 19.07 -3.56 -24.80
C PRO A 604 17.76 -3.35 -25.58
N ARG A 605 17.33 -2.10 -25.78
CA ARG A 605 16.16 -1.79 -26.61
C ARG A 605 16.46 -2.01 -28.09
N GLU A 606 17.63 -1.56 -28.54
CA GLU A 606 18.07 -1.64 -29.94
C GLU A 606 18.30 -3.10 -30.39
N SER A 607 18.88 -3.94 -29.53
CA SER A 607 19.08 -5.37 -29.83
C SER A 607 17.76 -6.15 -29.94
N VAL A 608 16.80 -5.89 -29.05
CA VAL A 608 15.44 -6.46 -29.12
C VAL A 608 14.72 -5.99 -30.37
N GLN A 609 14.75 -4.70 -30.71
CA GLN A 609 14.14 -4.16 -31.93
C GLN A 609 14.75 -4.82 -33.18
N ALA A 610 16.07 -4.86 -33.29
CA ALA A 610 16.77 -5.49 -34.41
C ALA A 610 16.45 -6.99 -34.55
N ARG A 611 16.30 -7.72 -33.44
CA ARG A 611 15.92 -9.14 -33.46
C ARG A 611 14.48 -9.34 -33.95
N LEU A 612 13.55 -8.49 -33.55
CA LEU A 612 12.15 -8.53 -33.97
C LEU A 612 12.00 -8.18 -35.46
N ASP A 613 12.70 -7.16 -35.96
CA ASP A 613 12.68 -6.80 -37.38
C ASP A 613 13.35 -7.88 -38.26
N LEU A 614 14.44 -8.51 -37.78
CA LEU A 614 15.07 -9.67 -38.44
C LEU A 614 14.10 -10.86 -38.53
N TRP A 615 13.45 -11.22 -37.41
CA TRP A 615 12.47 -12.30 -37.37
C TRP A 615 11.27 -12.03 -38.30
N LEU A 616 10.72 -10.82 -38.24
CA LEU A 616 9.61 -10.40 -39.09
C LEU A 616 9.95 -10.55 -40.57
N LYS A 617 11.14 -10.09 -40.98
CA LYS A 617 11.62 -10.21 -42.37
C LYS A 617 11.75 -11.68 -42.79
N ALA A 618 12.29 -12.54 -41.93
CA ALA A 618 12.38 -13.98 -42.18
C ALA A 618 10.98 -14.62 -42.30
N HIS A 619 10.06 -14.28 -41.39
CA HIS A 619 8.68 -14.79 -41.35
C HIS A 619 7.87 -14.40 -42.60
N ILE A 620 7.94 -13.13 -43.01
CA ILE A 620 7.27 -12.65 -44.22
C ILE A 620 7.87 -13.30 -45.47
N THR A 621 9.20 -13.41 -45.55
CA THR A 621 9.88 -14.09 -46.68
C THR A 621 9.49 -15.57 -46.75
N LYS A 622 9.38 -16.27 -45.61
CA LYS A 622 8.99 -17.67 -45.51
C LYS A 622 7.55 -17.96 -45.98
N LEU A 623 6.62 -17.01 -45.79
CA LEU A 623 5.20 -17.18 -46.15
C LEU A 623 4.82 -16.52 -47.49
N LEU A 624 5.47 -15.43 -47.88
CA LEU A 624 5.17 -14.64 -49.08
C LEU A 624 6.31 -14.62 -50.12
N GLY A 625 7.34 -15.46 -49.98
CA GLY A 625 8.50 -15.59 -50.88
C GLY A 625 8.21 -15.43 -52.38
N PRO A 626 7.20 -16.10 -52.96
CA PRO A 626 6.80 -15.93 -54.36
C PRO A 626 6.46 -14.49 -54.80
N LEU A 627 6.08 -13.59 -53.89
CA LEU A 627 5.91 -12.15 -54.19
C LEU A 627 7.25 -11.41 -54.29
N PHE A 628 8.25 -11.81 -53.52
CA PHE A 628 9.61 -11.28 -53.62
C PHE A 628 10.29 -11.77 -54.91
N GLU A 629 10.16 -13.06 -55.22
CA GLU A 629 10.66 -13.64 -56.49
C GLU A 629 10.04 -12.93 -57.70
N LEU A 630 8.71 -12.76 -57.71
CA LEU A 630 8.00 -12.08 -58.81
C LEU A 630 8.30 -10.57 -58.87
N SER A 631 8.51 -9.90 -57.73
CA SER A 631 8.87 -8.48 -57.73
C SER A 631 10.33 -8.24 -58.17
N GLN A 632 11.24 -9.17 -57.90
CA GLN A 632 12.66 -9.11 -58.30
C GLN A 632 12.93 -9.66 -59.72
N ALA A 633 11.98 -10.36 -60.34
CA ALA A 633 12.11 -10.90 -61.70
C ALA A 633 12.42 -9.82 -62.76
N GLN A 634 13.65 -9.84 -63.29
CA GLN A 634 14.14 -8.93 -64.34
C GLN A 634 13.92 -9.47 -65.77
N ASP A 635 13.71 -10.79 -65.92
CA ASP A 635 13.38 -11.45 -67.19
C ASP A 635 11.92 -11.21 -67.62
N VAL A 636 11.05 -10.85 -66.67
CA VAL A 636 9.67 -10.43 -66.91
C VAL A 636 9.64 -8.94 -67.30
N THR A 637 9.37 -8.65 -68.57
CA THR A 637 9.42 -7.28 -69.14
C THR A 637 8.07 -6.84 -69.74
N GLY A 638 7.96 -5.56 -70.14
CA GLY A 638 6.79 -5.02 -70.85
C GLY A 638 5.45 -5.20 -70.11
N ILE A 639 4.40 -5.59 -70.83
CA ILE A 639 3.05 -5.81 -70.28
C ILE A 639 3.07 -6.87 -69.15
N ALA A 640 3.92 -7.90 -69.28
CA ALA A 640 4.07 -8.93 -68.26
C ALA A 640 4.59 -8.36 -66.93
N ARG A 641 5.48 -7.36 -66.98
CA ARG A 641 6.00 -6.67 -65.79
C ARG A 641 4.92 -5.82 -65.11
N GLY A 642 4.04 -5.18 -65.90
CA GLY A 642 2.88 -4.47 -65.38
C GLY A 642 1.90 -5.39 -64.64
N ILE A 643 1.57 -6.54 -65.24
CA ILE A 643 0.70 -7.56 -64.61
C ILE A 643 1.37 -8.17 -63.36
N ALA A 644 2.68 -8.41 -63.39
CA ALA A 644 3.44 -8.88 -62.23
C ALA A 644 3.41 -7.87 -61.07
N PHE A 645 3.63 -6.58 -61.36
CA PHE A 645 3.57 -5.50 -60.37
C PHE A 645 2.18 -5.39 -59.74
N GLN A 646 1.12 -5.31 -60.55
CA GLN A 646 -0.25 -5.28 -60.04
C GLN A 646 -0.62 -6.54 -59.23
N LEU A 647 -0.09 -7.72 -59.59
CA LEU A 647 -0.31 -8.95 -58.83
C LEU A 647 0.41 -8.94 -57.46
N VAL A 648 1.57 -8.28 -57.37
CA VAL A 648 2.30 -8.08 -56.11
C VAL A 648 1.58 -7.07 -55.21
N GLU A 649 1.12 -5.93 -55.74
CA GLU A 649 0.26 -4.99 -55.00
C GLU A 649 -1.06 -5.65 -54.56
N ALA A 650 -1.60 -6.55 -55.38
CA ALA A 650 -2.77 -7.37 -55.06
C ALA A 650 -2.48 -8.51 -54.06
N LEU A 651 -1.26 -8.60 -53.49
CA LEU A 651 -0.80 -9.64 -52.56
C LEU A 651 -1.06 -11.07 -53.06
N GLY A 652 -0.88 -11.28 -54.37
CA GLY A 652 -0.93 -12.59 -55.03
C GLY A 652 -2.30 -13.06 -55.49
N VAL A 653 -3.35 -12.26 -55.36
CA VAL A 653 -4.73 -12.60 -55.82
C VAL A 653 -5.40 -11.39 -56.46
N MET A 654 -5.59 -11.40 -57.78
CA MET A 654 -6.16 -10.29 -58.56
C MET A 654 -7.37 -10.75 -59.39
N GLU A 655 -8.46 -9.97 -59.42
CA GLU A 655 -9.58 -10.20 -60.33
C GLU A 655 -9.13 -9.97 -61.79
N ARG A 656 -9.27 -10.99 -62.67
CA ARG A 656 -8.82 -10.94 -64.08
C ARG A 656 -9.49 -9.82 -64.88
N GLN A 657 -10.65 -9.33 -64.43
CA GLN A 657 -11.35 -8.19 -65.03
C GLN A 657 -10.60 -6.86 -64.86
N LYS A 658 -9.78 -6.69 -63.81
CA LYS A 658 -9.01 -5.46 -63.58
C LYS A 658 -7.92 -5.22 -64.63
N VAL A 659 -7.36 -6.31 -65.21
CA VAL A 659 -6.32 -6.29 -66.26
C VAL A 659 -6.82 -6.84 -67.61
N ALA A 660 -8.10 -6.59 -67.94
CA ALA A 660 -8.74 -7.22 -69.10
C ALA A 660 -8.19 -6.75 -70.46
N ALA A 661 -7.59 -5.55 -70.54
CA ALA A 661 -6.96 -5.04 -71.74
C ALA A 661 -5.55 -5.63 -71.91
N GLU A 662 -4.73 -5.55 -70.86
CA GLU A 662 -3.38 -6.09 -70.80
C GLU A 662 -3.39 -7.61 -71.08
N MET A 663 -4.36 -8.35 -70.54
CA MET A 663 -4.53 -9.78 -70.80
C MET A 663 -4.94 -10.14 -72.24
N LYS A 664 -5.47 -9.19 -73.02
CA LYS A 664 -5.79 -9.40 -74.44
C LYS A 664 -4.51 -9.34 -75.28
N ASP A 665 -3.66 -8.35 -74.98
CA ASP A 665 -2.49 -8.02 -75.79
C ASP A 665 -1.21 -8.74 -75.29
N LEU A 666 -1.25 -9.38 -74.10
CA LEU A 666 -0.18 -10.24 -73.56
C LEU A 666 0.00 -11.53 -74.39
N ASP A 667 1.19 -11.70 -74.96
CA ASP A 667 1.58 -12.83 -75.82
C ASP A 667 1.83 -14.15 -75.08
N GLN A 668 1.97 -15.26 -75.82
CA GLN A 668 2.12 -16.60 -75.24
C GLN A 668 3.49 -16.85 -74.57
N PRO A 669 4.65 -16.41 -75.12
CA PRO A 669 5.92 -16.38 -74.39
C PRO A 669 5.84 -15.65 -73.05
N SER A 670 5.30 -14.43 -73.00
CA SER A 670 5.12 -13.69 -71.74
C SER A 670 4.24 -14.44 -70.73
N ARG A 671 3.17 -15.11 -71.19
CA ARG A 671 2.35 -15.99 -70.34
C ARG A 671 3.09 -17.24 -69.86
N ALA A 672 4.09 -17.73 -70.59
CA ALA A 672 4.95 -18.82 -70.13
C ALA A 672 5.92 -18.34 -69.04
N MET A 673 6.51 -17.15 -69.19
CA MET A 673 7.37 -16.53 -68.17
C MET A 673 6.64 -16.29 -66.85
N LEU A 674 5.42 -15.75 -66.88
CA LEU A 674 4.63 -15.59 -65.65
C LEU A 674 4.25 -16.93 -65.00
N ARG A 675 4.01 -18.00 -65.79
CA ARG A 675 3.79 -19.36 -65.25
C ARG A 675 5.05 -19.98 -64.63
N LYS A 676 6.26 -19.66 -65.12
CA LYS A 676 7.55 -20.06 -64.51
C LYS A 676 7.65 -19.52 -63.08
N TYR A 677 7.19 -18.29 -62.85
CA TYR A 677 7.01 -17.69 -61.51
C TYR A 677 5.71 -18.11 -60.80
N GLY A 678 5.14 -19.27 -61.15
CA GLY A 678 3.99 -19.87 -60.46
C GLY A 678 2.62 -19.22 -60.70
N VAL A 679 2.52 -18.14 -61.49
CA VAL A 679 1.26 -17.43 -61.72
C VAL A 679 0.28 -18.28 -62.53
N ARG A 680 -0.93 -18.48 -62.01
CA ARG A 680 -2.05 -19.12 -62.72
C ARG A 680 -3.04 -18.09 -63.24
N PHE A 681 -3.50 -18.32 -64.47
CA PHE A 681 -4.51 -17.53 -65.17
C PHE A 681 -5.83 -18.30 -65.19
N GLY A 682 -6.72 -18.01 -64.25
CA GLY A 682 -8.06 -18.58 -64.19
C GLY A 682 -9.05 -17.95 -65.16
N ALA A 683 -10.30 -18.38 -65.09
CA ALA A 683 -11.45 -17.71 -65.71
C ALA A 683 -11.74 -16.36 -65.02
N TYR A 684 -11.71 -16.31 -63.68
CA TYR A 684 -12.09 -15.12 -62.92
C TYR A 684 -10.92 -14.38 -62.27
N HIS A 685 -9.85 -15.07 -61.88
CA HIS A 685 -8.69 -14.48 -61.19
C HIS A 685 -7.34 -14.81 -61.84
N ILE A 686 -6.37 -13.96 -61.58
CA ILE A 686 -4.94 -14.24 -61.76
C ILE A 686 -4.34 -14.34 -60.36
N TYR A 687 -3.70 -15.46 -60.03
CA TYR A 687 -3.28 -15.76 -58.66
C TYR A 687 -2.06 -16.67 -58.56
N LEU A 688 -1.40 -16.63 -57.39
CA LEU A 688 -0.29 -17.51 -57.03
C LEU A 688 -0.78 -18.64 -56.12
N PRO A 689 -0.89 -19.90 -56.58
CA PRO A 689 -1.47 -21.00 -55.80
C PRO A 689 -0.72 -21.31 -54.51
N ALA A 690 0.60 -21.13 -54.49
CA ALA A 690 1.43 -21.32 -53.31
C ALA A 690 1.01 -20.42 -52.13
N LEU A 691 0.46 -19.24 -52.42
CA LEU A 691 0.05 -18.24 -51.43
C LEU A 691 -1.38 -18.45 -50.90
N LEU A 692 -2.18 -19.37 -51.49
CA LEU A 692 -3.53 -19.71 -51.00
C LEU A 692 -3.51 -20.60 -49.74
N LYS A 693 -2.33 -21.00 -49.25
CA LYS A 693 -2.19 -21.67 -47.94
C LYS A 693 -2.66 -20.74 -46.82
N PRO A 694 -3.38 -21.22 -45.78
CA PRO A 694 -3.98 -20.36 -44.75
C PRO A 694 -3.03 -19.33 -44.13
N ALA A 695 -1.84 -19.74 -43.66
CA ALA A 695 -0.87 -18.83 -43.05
C ALA A 695 -0.45 -17.66 -43.98
N ALA A 696 -0.28 -17.94 -45.28
CA ALA A 696 0.06 -16.92 -46.29
C ALA A 696 -1.13 -16.02 -46.67
N ARG A 697 -2.36 -16.34 -46.27
CA ARG A 697 -3.56 -15.52 -46.43
C ARG A 697 -3.93 -14.74 -45.16
N SER A 698 -3.75 -15.33 -43.98
CA SER A 698 -3.84 -14.59 -42.71
C SER A 698 -2.80 -13.48 -42.66
N LEU A 699 -1.53 -13.78 -43.01
CA LEU A 699 -0.50 -12.74 -43.10
C LEU A 699 -0.84 -11.69 -44.16
N ALA A 700 -1.19 -12.07 -45.39
CA ALA A 700 -1.47 -11.09 -46.45
C ALA A 700 -2.67 -10.18 -46.14
N SER A 701 -3.74 -10.71 -45.55
CA SER A 701 -4.90 -9.91 -45.14
C SER A 701 -4.58 -8.98 -43.96
N LEU A 702 -3.74 -9.42 -43.02
CA LEU A 702 -3.22 -8.57 -41.94
C LEU A 702 -2.35 -7.42 -42.50
N LEU A 703 -1.40 -7.71 -43.38
CA LEU A 703 -0.56 -6.70 -44.05
C LEU A 703 -1.40 -5.70 -44.87
N TRP A 704 -2.46 -6.18 -45.53
CA TRP A 704 -3.41 -5.31 -46.21
C TRP A 704 -4.18 -4.41 -45.23
N SER A 705 -4.74 -4.97 -44.14
CA SER A 705 -5.49 -4.17 -43.14
C SER A 705 -4.62 -3.11 -42.45
N LEU A 706 -3.33 -3.38 -42.24
CA LEU A 706 -2.38 -2.40 -41.69
C LEU A 706 -2.18 -1.17 -42.60
N LYS A 707 -2.52 -1.24 -43.89
CA LYS A 707 -2.50 -0.10 -44.83
C LYS A 707 -3.90 0.53 -45.04
N HIS A 708 -4.95 -0.01 -44.42
CA HIS A 708 -6.33 0.41 -44.59
C HIS A 708 -7.00 0.62 -43.23
N ASP A 709 -6.82 1.82 -42.66
CA ASP A 709 -7.25 2.22 -41.30
C ASP A 709 -8.76 2.03 -40.98
N ASN A 710 -9.59 1.73 -41.98
CA ASN A 710 -11.04 1.54 -41.87
C ASN A 710 -11.45 0.05 -41.97
N THR A 711 -10.61 -0.87 -41.49
CA THR A 711 -10.88 -2.32 -41.49
C THR A 711 -11.31 -2.80 -40.09
N ASP A 712 -12.44 -3.51 -39.98
CA ASP A 712 -12.82 -4.18 -38.74
C ASP A 712 -11.92 -5.40 -38.48
N LEU A 713 -11.01 -5.25 -37.51
CA LEU A 713 -10.04 -6.27 -37.10
C LEU A 713 -10.68 -7.49 -36.42
N ALA A 714 -11.86 -7.36 -35.80
CA ALA A 714 -12.57 -8.45 -35.14
C ALA A 714 -13.32 -9.31 -36.18
N ALA A 715 -14.01 -8.66 -37.13
CA ALA A 715 -14.60 -9.33 -38.29
C ALA A 715 -13.50 -10.01 -39.13
N LEU A 716 -12.37 -9.33 -39.37
CA LEU A 716 -11.24 -9.88 -40.12
C LEU A 716 -10.61 -11.09 -39.41
N THR A 717 -10.38 -11.01 -38.10
CA THR A 717 -9.89 -12.16 -37.30
C THR A 717 -10.83 -13.35 -37.38
N THR A 718 -12.15 -13.10 -37.32
CA THR A 718 -13.18 -14.15 -37.45
C THR A 718 -13.13 -14.81 -38.84
N ALA A 719 -13.00 -14.01 -39.90
CA ALA A 719 -12.87 -14.52 -41.27
C ALA A 719 -11.52 -15.25 -41.51
N GLN A 720 -10.42 -14.80 -40.90
CA GLN A 720 -9.13 -15.50 -40.90
C GLN A 720 -9.24 -16.88 -40.22
N HIS A 721 -9.92 -16.97 -39.07
CA HIS A 721 -10.15 -18.24 -38.39
C HIS A 721 -11.00 -19.20 -39.24
N LEU A 722 -12.11 -18.73 -39.82
CA LEU A 722 -12.95 -19.52 -40.72
C LEU A 722 -12.17 -20.03 -41.95
N ALA A 723 -11.36 -19.16 -42.58
CA ALA A 723 -10.47 -19.54 -43.67
C ALA A 723 -9.37 -20.52 -43.22
N GLY A 724 -8.88 -20.38 -41.98
CA GLY A 724 -7.92 -21.27 -41.32
C GLY A 724 -8.38 -22.72 -41.26
N THR A 725 -9.67 -22.95 -41.03
CA THR A 725 -10.28 -24.30 -41.04
C THR A 725 -10.38 -24.95 -42.43
N GLY A 726 -9.82 -24.35 -43.48
CA GLY A 726 -9.68 -24.98 -44.81
C GLY A 726 -10.94 -25.04 -45.65
N ARG A 727 -12.04 -24.40 -45.20
CA ARG A 727 -13.37 -24.39 -45.85
C ARG A 727 -13.28 -23.98 -47.33
N THR A 728 -14.17 -24.54 -48.15
CA THR A 728 -14.32 -24.18 -49.58
C THR A 728 -15.18 -22.93 -49.77
N SER A 729 -16.20 -22.76 -48.93
CA SER A 729 -16.93 -21.50 -48.75
C SER A 729 -17.45 -21.32 -47.32
N PHE A 730 -17.79 -20.09 -46.96
CA PHE A 730 -18.47 -19.75 -45.70
C PHE A 730 -19.38 -18.51 -45.90
N PRO A 731 -20.39 -18.27 -45.03
CA PRO A 731 -21.24 -17.07 -45.10
C PRO A 731 -20.41 -15.78 -45.02
N ALA A 732 -20.80 -14.77 -45.79
CA ALA A 732 -20.10 -13.49 -45.81
C ALA A 732 -20.61 -12.56 -44.69
N ASP A 733 -19.66 -12.01 -43.93
CA ASP A 733 -19.91 -10.89 -43.04
C ASP A 733 -20.05 -9.61 -43.87
N LYS A 734 -21.02 -8.75 -43.50
CA LYS A 734 -21.31 -7.48 -44.16
C LYS A 734 -20.43 -6.34 -43.62
N ALA A 735 -19.68 -6.58 -42.53
CA ALA A 735 -18.65 -5.67 -42.00
C ALA A 735 -17.33 -5.72 -42.80
N LEU A 736 -17.09 -6.77 -43.59
CA LEU A 736 -15.90 -6.90 -44.44
C LEU A 736 -16.20 -6.54 -45.89
N ASP A 737 -15.25 -5.85 -46.52
CA ASP A 737 -15.36 -5.43 -47.92
C ASP A 737 -14.89 -6.53 -48.90
N ARG A 738 -14.98 -6.25 -50.20
CA ARG A 738 -14.58 -7.20 -51.24
C ARG A 738 -13.07 -7.43 -51.32
N ASP A 739 -12.25 -6.42 -51.00
CA ASP A 739 -10.79 -6.55 -51.08
C ASP A 739 -10.19 -7.26 -49.85
N ALA A 740 -10.81 -7.18 -48.67
CA ALA A 740 -10.53 -8.04 -47.52
C ALA A 740 -10.72 -9.54 -47.85
N TYR A 741 -11.87 -9.92 -48.44
CA TYR A 741 -12.08 -11.30 -48.89
C TYR A 741 -11.06 -11.73 -49.96
N ARG A 742 -10.73 -10.84 -50.92
CA ARG A 742 -9.73 -11.10 -51.95
C ARG A 742 -8.34 -11.39 -51.35
N THR A 743 -7.90 -10.60 -50.37
CA THR A 743 -6.60 -10.81 -49.72
C THR A 743 -6.56 -12.09 -48.89
N LEU A 744 -7.69 -12.51 -48.30
CA LEU A 744 -7.88 -13.85 -47.70
C LEU A 744 -7.87 -15.00 -48.72
N GLY A 745 -7.91 -14.73 -50.04
CA GLY A 745 -7.96 -15.77 -51.08
C GLY A 745 -9.35 -16.29 -51.40
N TYR A 746 -10.40 -15.53 -51.06
CA TYR A 746 -11.80 -15.82 -51.35
C TYR A 746 -12.40 -14.71 -52.23
N ARG A 747 -13.50 -15.00 -52.91
CA ARG A 747 -14.32 -14.00 -53.60
C ARG A 747 -15.69 -13.96 -52.96
N LEU A 748 -16.18 -12.75 -52.67
CA LEU A 748 -17.57 -12.53 -52.30
C LEU A 748 -18.48 -12.86 -53.49
N ALA A 749 -19.36 -13.85 -53.31
CA ALA A 749 -20.20 -14.43 -54.35
C ALA A 749 -21.63 -14.61 -53.83
N GLY A 750 -22.38 -13.49 -53.80
CA GLY A 750 -23.67 -13.44 -53.11
C GLY A 750 -23.46 -13.30 -51.59
N GLU A 751 -24.22 -14.06 -50.81
CA GLU A 751 -24.11 -14.06 -49.33
C GLU A 751 -23.00 -14.99 -48.79
N ARG A 752 -22.10 -15.47 -49.64
CA ARG A 752 -20.98 -16.36 -49.28
C ARG A 752 -19.64 -15.85 -49.82
N ALA A 753 -18.58 -16.08 -49.06
CA ALA A 753 -17.21 -16.05 -49.55
C ALA A 753 -16.81 -17.45 -50.05
N VAL A 754 -16.35 -17.57 -51.31
CA VAL A 754 -15.94 -18.86 -51.92
C VAL A 754 -14.47 -18.77 -52.33
N ARG A 755 -13.68 -19.80 -52.05
CA ARG A 755 -12.22 -19.78 -52.24
C ARG A 755 -11.83 -19.73 -53.72
N VAL A 756 -10.78 -18.97 -54.05
CA VAL A 756 -10.42 -18.68 -55.46
C VAL A 756 -10.09 -19.93 -56.27
N ASP A 757 -9.31 -20.87 -55.75
CA ASP A 757 -8.99 -22.14 -56.40
C ASP A 757 -10.21 -23.07 -56.59
N ILE A 758 -11.24 -22.89 -55.78
CA ILE A 758 -12.51 -23.61 -55.88
C ILE A 758 -13.39 -23.01 -56.98
N LEU A 759 -13.43 -21.68 -57.08
CA LEU A 759 -14.13 -20.98 -58.16
C LEU A 759 -13.51 -21.21 -59.55
N GLU A 760 -12.18 -21.28 -59.66
CA GLU A 760 -11.55 -21.62 -60.94
C GLU A 760 -11.79 -23.09 -61.31
N ARG A 761 -11.75 -24.03 -60.34
CA ARG A 761 -12.13 -25.43 -60.57
C ARG A 761 -13.59 -25.57 -61.00
N LEU A 762 -14.51 -24.80 -60.41
CA LEU A 762 -15.91 -24.74 -60.84
C LEU A 762 -16.03 -24.22 -62.28
N ALA A 763 -15.27 -23.18 -62.65
CA ALA A 763 -15.22 -22.67 -64.02
C ALA A 763 -14.69 -23.70 -65.02
N ASP A 764 -13.72 -24.52 -64.62
CA ASP A 764 -13.16 -25.62 -65.42
C ASP A 764 -14.11 -26.83 -65.55
N LEU A 765 -15.08 -27.01 -64.64
CA LEU A 765 -16.20 -27.95 -64.83
C LEU A 765 -17.30 -27.38 -65.74
N ILE A 766 -17.63 -26.10 -65.60
CA ILE A 766 -18.70 -25.46 -66.40
C ILE A 766 -18.27 -25.21 -67.85
N ARG A 767 -16.99 -24.91 -68.12
CA ARG A 767 -16.51 -24.57 -69.48
C ARG A 767 -16.69 -25.73 -70.49
N PRO A 768 -16.35 -27.00 -70.19
CA PRO A 768 -16.66 -28.12 -71.07
C PRO A 768 -18.17 -28.32 -71.28
N ALA A 769 -18.98 -28.20 -70.23
CA ALA A 769 -20.44 -28.36 -70.31
C ALA A 769 -21.09 -27.31 -71.24
N LEU A 770 -20.57 -26.08 -71.27
CA LEU A 770 -20.96 -25.03 -72.22
C LEU A 770 -20.31 -25.16 -73.61
N ALA A 771 -19.18 -25.85 -73.74
CA ALA A 771 -18.49 -26.05 -75.01
C ALA A 771 -19.02 -27.25 -75.81
N TRP A 772 -19.57 -28.27 -75.14
CA TRP A 772 -20.17 -29.45 -75.77
C TRP A 772 -21.37 -29.08 -76.67
N ARG A 773 -21.64 -29.89 -77.69
CA ARG A 773 -22.81 -29.75 -78.59
C ARG A 773 -23.43 -31.13 -78.82
N PRO A 774 -24.77 -31.26 -78.87
CA PRO A 774 -25.42 -32.48 -79.31
C PRO A 774 -24.88 -32.95 -80.67
N GLY A 775 -24.54 -34.23 -80.79
CA GLY A 775 -23.96 -34.81 -82.01
C GLY A 775 -22.44 -34.68 -82.18
N THR A 776 -21.71 -34.16 -81.20
CA THR A 776 -20.23 -34.18 -81.21
C THR A 776 -19.70 -35.55 -80.78
N SER A 777 -18.60 -36.03 -81.36
CA SER A 777 -17.92 -37.29 -80.97
C SER A 777 -17.18 -37.23 -79.62
N LEU A 778 -17.28 -36.13 -78.87
CA LEU A 778 -16.71 -35.98 -77.53
C LEU A 778 -17.70 -36.46 -76.47
N PRO A 779 -17.26 -37.25 -75.46
CA PRO A 779 -18.15 -37.74 -74.41
C PRO A 779 -18.78 -36.56 -73.66
N LYS A 780 -20.09 -36.68 -73.40
CA LYS A 780 -20.94 -35.65 -72.83
C LYS A 780 -20.48 -35.29 -71.40
N PRO A 781 -20.01 -34.05 -71.15
CA PRO A 781 -19.62 -33.64 -69.80
C PRO A 781 -20.81 -33.67 -68.84
N PRO A 782 -20.65 -34.10 -67.58
CA PRO A 782 -21.71 -34.04 -66.58
C PRO A 782 -22.29 -32.62 -66.45
N GLY A 783 -23.61 -32.50 -66.64
CA GLY A 783 -24.34 -31.23 -66.64
C GLY A 783 -24.42 -30.50 -67.99
N ALA A 784 -23.85 -31.03 -69.08
CA ALA A 784 -24.00 -30.44 -70.40
C ALA A 784 -25.46 -30.51 -70.91
N PHE A 785 -26.01 -29.37 -71.34
CA PHE A 785 -27.38 -29.26 -71.86
C PHE A 785 -27.40 -29.00 -73.38
N ASP A 786 -27.61 -27.76 -73.83
CA ASP A 786 -27.75 -27.37 -75.26
C ASP A 786 -26.47 -26.75 -75.86
N GLY A 787 -25.36 -26.72 -75.10
CA GLY A 787 -24.14 -26.01 -75.49
C GLY A 787 -24.23 -24.48 -75.38
N ARG A 788 -25.28 -23.95 -74.76
CA ARG A 788 -25.41 -22.54 -74.35
C ARG A 788 -25.78 -22.41 -72.88
N ALA A 789 -26.24 -23.50 -72.26
CA ALA A 789 -26.58 -23.66 -70.86
C ALA A 789 -26.09 -25.01 -70.30
N PHE A 790 -26.08 -25.15 -68.98
CA PHE A 790 -25.69 -26.34 -68.22
C PHE A 790 -26.66 -26.58 -67.05
N THR A 791 -26.79 -27.81 -66.56
CA THR A 791 -27.52 -28.14 -65.32
C THR A 791 -26.55 -28.31 -64.14
N VAL A 792 -27.02 -28.04 -62.93
CA VAL A 792 -26.22 -28.16 -61.70
C VAL A 792 -25.97 -29.64 -61.40
N THR A 793 -24.72 -30.02 -61.16
CA THR A 793 -24.35 -31.39 -60.77
C THR A 793 -23.91 -31.47 -59.32
N GLN A 794 -24.02 -32.66 -58.71
CA GLN A 794 -23.54 -32.94 -57.36
C GLN A 794 -22.04 -32.63 -57.20
N ALA A 795 -21.24 -32.80 -58.26
CA ALA A 795 -19.83 -32.45 -58.26
C ALA A 795 -19.61 -30.93 -58.10
N MET A 796 -20.48 -30.08 -58.68
CA MET A 796 -20.37 -28.63 -58.57
C MET A 796 -20.74 -28.12 -57.16
N THR A 797 -21.82 -28.64 -56.57
CA THR A 797 -22.27 -28.25 -55.21
C THR A 797 -21.35 -28.78 -54.11
N SER A 798 -20.87 -30.02 -54.25
CA SER A 798 -19.87 -30.62 -53.35
C SER A 798 -18.54 -29.85 -53.38
N LEU A 799 -18.11 -29.41 -54.57
CA LEU A 799 -16.88 -28.63 -54.74
C LEU A 799 -16.94 -27.27 -54.02
N THR A 800 -18.08 -26.55 -54.08
CA THR A 800 -18.24 -25.25 -53.40
C THR A 800 -18.62 -25.36 -51.91
N GLY A 801 -19.07 -26.53 -51.45
CA GLY A 801 -19.63 -26.69 -50.11
C GLY A 801 -20.94 -25.92 -49.92
N SER A 802 -21.77 -25.86 -50.97
CA SER A 802 -23.07 -25.18 -50.95
C SER A 802 -24.07 -25.82 -51.93
N ALA A 803 -25.36 -25.77 -51.59
CA ALA A 803 -26.45 -26.32 -52.39
C ALA A 803 -27.68 -25.40 -52.34
N GLY A 804 -28.68 -25.63 -53.20
CA GLY A 804 -29.90 -24.82 -53.24
C GLY A 804 -29.62 -23.34 -53.56
N GLU A 805 -30.34 -22.45 -52.89
CA GLU A 805 -30.29 -20.99 -53.15
C GLU A 805 -28.90 -20.38 -52.88
N ASP A 806 -28.12 -20.92 -51.94
CA ASP A 806 -26.72 -20.54 -51.71
C ASP A 806 -25.86 -20.76 -52.97
N PHE A 807 -26.03 -21.92 -53.63
CA PHE A 807 -25.28 -22.24 -54.84
C PHE A 807 -25.79 -21.42 -56.05
N ALA A 808 -27.11 -21.23 -56.14
CA ALA A 808 -27.71 -20.32 -57.12
C ALA A 808 -27.24 -18.87 -56.94
N SER A 809 -26.98 -18.44 -55.70
CA SER A 809 -26.43 -17.11 -55.36
C SER A 809 -24.99 -16.96 -55.86
N VAL A 810 -24.15 -17.97 -55.64
CA VAL A 810 -22.79 -18.04 -56.22
C VAL A 810 -22.84 -18.01 -57.75
N LEU A 811 -23.67 -18.80 -58.41
CA LEU A 811 -23.77 -18.79 -59.88
C LEU A 811 -24.26 -17.44 -60.44
N ARG A 812 -25.24 -16.79 -59.78
CA ARG A 812 -25.65 -15.42 -60.13
C ARG A 812 -24.50 -14.42 -60.01
N ALA A 813 -23.73 -14.47 -58.92
CA ALA A 813 -22.57 -13.60 -58.71
C ALA A 813 -21.41 -13.85 -59.68
N LEU A 814 -21.29 -15.07 -60.23
CA LEU A 814 -20.34 -15.41 -61.30
C LEU A 814 -20.82 -14.96 -62.71
N GLY A 815 -22.04 -14.43 -62.83
CA GLY A 815 -22.59 -13.90 -64.08
C GLY A 815 -23.46 -14.89 -64.87
N TYR A 816 -23.92 -15.99 -64.25
CA TYR A 816 -24.89 -16.90 -64.86
C TYR A 816 -26.33 -16.52 -64.51
N ARG A 817 -27.29 -16.92 -65.35
CA ARG A 817 -28.74 -16.80 -65.13
C ARG A 817 -29.40 -18.15 -65.31
N MET A 818 -30.36 -18.44 -64.44
CA MET A 818 -31.24 -19.60 -64.52
C MET A 818 -32.40 -19.32 -65.48
N ASP A 819 -32.63 -20.23 -66.43
CA ASP A 819 -33.92 -20.43 -67.10
C ASP A 819 -34.55 -21.72 -66.54
N ARG A 820 -35.88 -21.83 -66.56
CA ARG A 820 -36.58 -23.14 -66.46
C ARG A 820 -36.90 -23.64 -67.86
N ARG A 821 -36.59 -24.90 -68.16
CA ARG A 821 -36.79 -25.52 -69.48
C ARG A 821 -37.22 -26.99 -69.34
N PRO A 822 -37.98 -27.56 -70.30
CA PRO A 822 -38.21 -29.00 -70.31
C PRO A 822 -36.87 -29.76 -70.43
N PRO A 823 -36.75 -30.97 -69.85
CA PRO A 823 -35.56 -31.79 -69.97
C PRO A 823 -35.24 -32.13 -71.43
N LEU A 824 -33.96 -32.39 -71.71
CA LEU A 824 -33.58 -33.00 -72.98
C LEU A 824 -34.14 -34.43 -73.04
N PRO A 825 -34.53 -34.92 -74.24
CA PRO A 825 -34.97 -36.30 -74.40
C PRO A 825 -33.85 -37.27 -73.95
N PRO A 826 -34.19 -38.41 -73.33
CA PRO A 826 -33.19 -39.37 -72.89
C PRO A 826 -32.38 -39.90 -74.07
N GLU A 827 -31.06 -39.93 -73.91
CA GLU A 827 -30.19 -40.63 -74.86
C GLU A 827 -30.49 -42.14 -74.80
N PRO A 828 -30.56 -42.84 -75.95
CA PRO A 828 -30.98 -44.22 -75.99
C PRO A 828 -29.97 -45.11 -75.26
N VAL A 829 -30.45 -45.85 -74.26
CA VAL A 829 -29.65 -46.84 -73.53
C VAL A 829 -29.24 -47.95 -74.50
N ALA A 830 -27.95 -48.02 -74.81
CA ALA A 830 -27.39 -49.18 -75.51
C ALA A 830 -27.43 -50.37 -74.56
N ALA A 831 -28.23 -51.39 -74.90
CA ALA A 831 -28.39 -52.58 -74.07
C ALA A 831 -27.13 -53.45 -74.08
N GLU A 832 -26.78 -54.00 -72.92
CA GLU A 832 -25.83 -55.10 -72.82
C GLU A 832 -26.42 -56.38 -73.46
N PRO A 833 -25.64 -57.18 -74.20
CA PRO A 833 -26.09 -58.48 -74.69
C PRO A 833 -26.01 -59.51 -73.56
N VAL A 834 -27.17 -60.04 -73.13
CA VAL A 834 -27.22 -61.18 -72.21
C VAL A 834 -26.72 -62.44 -72.94
N VAL A 835 -25.71 -63.11 -72.37
CA VAL A 835 -25.26 -64.45 -72.79
C VAL A 835 -25.40 -65.40 -71.60
N ALA A 836 -25.80 -66.65 -71.87
CA ALA A 836 -26.40 -67.55 -70.90
C ALA A 836 -25.46 -68.11 -69.82
N ALA A 837 -26.06 -68.46 -68.68
CA ALA A 837 -25.50 -69.40 -67.70
C ALA A 837 -25.81 -70.87 -68.06
N PRO A 838 -25.08 -71.81 -67.47
CA PRO A 838 -25.67 -72.86 -66.62
C PRO A 838 -25.22 -72.65 -65.16
N ALA A 839 -26.06 -72.82 -64.11
CA ALA A 839 -26.77 -74.03 -63.65
C ALA A 839 -25.79 -75.09 -63.06
N ALA A 840 -25.99 -75.66 -61.86
CA ALA A 840 -27.12 -75.59 -60.91
C ALA A 840 -26.70 -75.87 -59.44
N ASP A 841 -27.64 -75.66 -58.50
CA ASP A 841 -27.84 -76.31 -57.17
C ASP A 841 -26.70 -76.41 -56.11
N ALA A 842 -26.96 -76.47 -54.79
CA ALA A 842 -28.09 -76.03 -53.94
C ALA A 842 -27.73 -76.19 -52.43
N SER A 843 -28.37 -75.41 -51.54
CA SER A 843 -28.31 -75.55 -50.05
C SER A 843 -26.94 -75.19 -49.40
N SER A 844 -26.79 -74.81 -48.11
CA SER A 844 -27.73 -74.69 -46.97
C SER A 844 -27.32 -73.55 -46.00
N ALA A 845 -28.30 -73.06 -45.23
CA ALA A 845 -28.29 -72.70 -43.80
C ALA A 845 -27.03 -72.18 -43.02
N GLU A 846 -27.33 -71.16 -42.19
CA GLU A 846 -26.87 -70.94 -40.79
C GLU A 846 -25.47 -70.37 -40.40
N LEU A 847 -25.55 -69.20 -39.74
CA LEU A 847 -25.00 -68.82 -38.41
C LEU A 847 -23.48 -68.71 -38.09
N ALA A 848 -23.23 -67.67 -37.28
CA ALA A 848 -22.24 -67.55 -36.18
C ALA A 848 -20.73 -67.37 -36.46
N ALA A 849 -20.27 -66.13 -36.22
CA ALA A 849 -19.25 -65.73 -35.23
C ALA A 849 -17.85 -66.42 -35.17
N VAL A 850 -16.80 -65.57 -35.26
CA VAL A 850 -15.58 -65.50 -34.39
C VAL A 850 -14.76 -66.81 -34.24
N ASP A 851 -13.48 -66.88 -34.64
CA ASP A 851 -12.37 -66.19 -33.96
C ASP A 851 -11.00 -66.24 -34.70
N ASP A 852 -10.03 -65.49 -34.15
CA ASP A 852 -8.58 -65.76 -34.01
C ASP A 852 -7.63 -65.97 -35.24
N GLY A 853 -6.32 -65.89 -34.95
CA GLY A 853 -5.29 -66.72 -35.60
C GLY A 853 -4.52 -66.12 -36.79
N ALA A 854 -3.28 -65.67 -36.53
CA ALA A 854 -2.28 -65.43 -37.58
C ALA A 854 -1.32 -66.64 -37.74
N ILE A 855 -0.70 -66.82 -38.93
CA ILE A 855 0.73 -67.23 -39.17
C ILE A 855 0.98 -67.59 -40.66
N ALA A 856 1.97 -66.93 -41.27
CA ALA A 856 2.90 -67.35 -42.36
C ALA A 856 2.37 -68.05 -43.66
N ASP A 857 3.15 -68.36 -44.72
CA ASP A 857 4.59 -68.11 -45.04
C ASP A 857 4.80 -67.95 -46.58
N GLY A 858 6.06 -67.76 -47.03
CA GLY A 858 6.50 -67.59 -48.44
C GLY A 858 6.51 -68.86 -49.32
N PRO A 859 7.24 -68.91 -50.47
CA PRO A 859 8.71 -68.73 -50.53
C PRO A 859 9.28 -68.14 -51.88
N ALA A 860 10.56 -68.45 -52.21
CA ALA A 860 11.38 -68.19 -53.43
C ALA A 860 12.17 -66.84 -53.49
N THR A 861 13.52 -66.73 -53.63
CA THR A 861 14.54 -67.16 -54.66
C THR A 861 14.45 -66.40 -56.01
N GLU A 862 15.50 -65.96 -56.73
CA GLU A 862 16.99 -66.11 -56.79
C GLU A 862 17.58 -64.82 -57.49
N ALA A 863 18.71 -64.18 -57.13
CA ALA A 863 20.17 -64.46 -57.34
C ALA A 863 20.88 -63.82 -58.58
N ALA A 864 22.08 -63.19 -58.32
CA ALA A 864 23.29 -63.02 -59.18
C ALA A 864 23.65 -61.71 -59.97
N SER A 865 24.98 -61.45 -60.06
CA SER A 865 25.80 -60.40 -60.76
C SER A 865 25.83 -58.96 -60.17
N VAL A 866 26.95 -58.27 -59.81
CA VAL A 866 28.43 -58.25 -60.09
C VAL A 866 28.80 -57.45 -61.36
N PRO A 867 29.71 -56.41 -61.36
CA PRO A 867 31.07 -56.31 -60.77
C PRO A 867 31.26 -55.25 -59.63
N LYS A 868 32.21 -55.41 -58.69
CA LYS A 868 33.66 -55.03 -58.69
C LYS A 868 33.98 -53.54 -58.98
N ALA A 869 34.90 -52.83 -58.30
CA ALA A 869 35.56 -52.80 -56.97
C ALA A 869 36.73 -51.76 -57.08
N ASP A 870 37.82 -51.64 -56.31
CA ASP A 870 38.46 -52.33 -55.16
C ASP A 870 39.19 -51.22 -54.29
N ASP A 871 39.37 -51.41 -52.96
CA ASP A 871 40.29 -50.71 -51.98
C ASP A 871 40.09 -49.20 -51.59
N GLU A 872 40.34 -48.67 -50.36
CA GLU A 872 40.91 -49.05 -49.03
C GLU A 872 40.34 -48.01 -47.98
N ALA A 873 40.41 -48.03 -46.62
CA ALA A 873 40.79 -48.95 -45.53
C ALA A 873 40.25 -48.43 -44.14
N ASP A 874 40.28 -49.30 -43.10
CA ASP A 874 40.40 -49.18 -41.61
C ASP A 874 40.11 -47.85 -40.86
N ASP A 875 39.35 -47.78 -39.73
CA ASP A 875 38.54 -48.73 -38.91
C ASP A 875 37.50 -47.89 -38.04
N ALA A 876 36.93 -48.15 -36.84
CA ALA A 876 37.08 -49.11 -35.72
C ALA A 876 35.85 -49.22 -34.77
N THR A 877 35.96 -50.12 -33.77
CA THR A 877 34.98 -50.55 -32.71
C THR A 877 34.69 -49.51 -31.60
N ALA A 878 33.52 -49.38 -30.93
CA ALA A 878 32.57 -50.35 -30.30
C ALA A 878 33.08 -50.96 -28.95
N SER A 879 32.31 -51.21 -27.87
CA SER A 879 30.91 -50.92 -27.46
C SER A 879 30.66 -51.26 -25.95
N ALA A 880 29.50 -50.84 -25.38
CA ALA A 880 28.81 -51.36 -24.16
C ALA A 880 29.23 -50.93 -22.71
N GLU A 881 28.37 -51.28 -21.73
CA GLU A 881 28.33 -50.92 -20.28
C GLU A 881 28.84 -52.10 -19.38
N PRO A 882 28.63 -52.21 -18.03
CA PRO A 882 28.36 -51.24 -16.94
C PRO A 882 29.18 -51.47 -15.62
N ALA A 883 29.00 -50.59 -14.61
CA ALA A 883 29.01 -50.82 -13.14
C ALA A 883 30.25 -51.33 -12.30
N ALA A 884 30.28 -50.85 -11.03
CA ALA A 884 30.74 -51.49 -9.77
C ALA A 884 32.23 -51.39 -9.22
N ASN A 885 32.36 -50.61 -8.13
CA ASN A 885 33.04 -50.89 -6.83
C ASN A 885 34.58 -51.03 -6.61
N ALA A 886 35.04 -50.34 -5.54
CA ALA A 886 36.04 -50.73 -4.50
C ALA A 886 37.60 -50.76 -4.71
N ALA A 887 38.24 -49.61 -4.41
CA ALA A 887 39.24 -49.39 -3.32
C ALA A 887 40.72 -49.92 -3.34
N VAL A 888 41.53 -49.29 -2.43
CA VAL A 888 42.87 -49.67 -1.85
C VAL A 888 44.12 -48.88 -2.37
N THR A 889 45.17 -48.81 -1.53
CA THR A 889 46.09 -47.67 -1.23
C THR A 889 47.59 -47.84 -1.55
N GLU A 890 48.33 -46.72 -1.71
CA GLU A 890 49.73 -46.39 -1.28
C GLU A 890 50.09 -44.96 -1.79
N THR A 891 51.08 -44.12 -1.36
CA THR A 891 52.01 -43.91 -0.18
C THR A 891 52.36 -42.38 -0.16
N GLY A 892 53.24 -41.74 0.64
CA GLY A 892 54.21 -42.07 1.72
C GLY A 892 55.24 -40.92 1.95
N ALA A 893 56.06 -40.98 3.02
CA ALA A 893 57.30 -40.18 3.33
C ALA A 893 57.21 -38.60 3.38
N THR A 894 57.27 -37.90 4.53
CA THR A 894 58.39 -37.52 5.47
C THR A 894 59.40 -36.46 4.93
N GLU A 895 59.53 -35.22 5.46
CA GLU A 895 60.19 -34.71 6.72
C GLU A 895 61.75 -34.58 6.67
N PRO A 896 62.48 -33.83 7.54
CA PRO A 896 62.22 -32.69 8.47
C PRO A 896 63.12 -31.43 8.13
N THR A 897 63.34 -30.30 8.86
CA THR A 897 63.81 -29.93 10.24
C THR A 897 63.59 -28.39 10.46
N ALA A 898 63.23 -27.77 11.62
CA ALA A 898 63.92 -27.56 12.93
C ALA A 898 65.26 -26.78 12.87
N ALA A 899 65.67 -25.81 13.73
CA ALA A 899 65.11 -24.97 14.86
C ALA A 899 66.08 -23.73 15.10
N GLU A 900 66.14 -22.84 16.12
CA GLU A 900 65.47 -22.53 17.42
C GLU A 900 65.87 -21.09 17.96
N ALA A 901 65.34 -20.63 19.13
CA ALA A 901 65.84 -19.58 20.10
C ALA A 901 66.02 -18.06 19.69
N ALA A 902 65.87 -17.01 20.54
CA ALA A 902 65.23 -16.79 21.87
C ALA A 902 65.16 -15.27 22.30
N VAL A 903 64.13 -14.85 23.08
CA VAL A 903 64.05 -13.66 24.02
C VAL A 903 64.09 -12.23 23.37
N GLU A 904 63.37 -11.13 23.76
CA GLU A 904 62.69 -10.65 25.00
C GLU A 904 61.46 -9.70 24.72
N ALA A 905 60.72 -9.32 25.79
CA ALA A 905 59.91 -8.09 25.99
C ALA A 905 58.47 -7.90 25.38
N THR A 906 57.50 -7.90 26.30
CA THR A 906 56.03 -7.62 26.29
C THR A 906 55.59 -6.14 26.13
N PRO A 907 54.27 -5.77 26.15
CA PRO A 907 53.06 -6.34 25.50
C PRO A 907 52.05 -5.28 24.95
N ALA A 908 50.98 -5.69 24.24
CA ALA A 908 49.61 -5.09 24.34
C ALA A 908 48.54 -5.83 23.49
N GLU A 909 47.58 -6.46 24.18
CA GLU A 909 46.12 -6.60 23.90
C GLU A 909 45.56 -6.73 22.46
N THR A 910 44.86 -7.86 22.23
CA THR A 910 43.84 -8.05 21.17
C THR A 910 42.62 -8.78 21.74
N ASN A 911 41.40 -8.41 21.32
CA ASN A 911 40.17 -9.07 21.78
C ASN A 911 40.01 -10.50 21.23
N VAL A 912 39.38 -11.37 22.01
CA VAL A 912 38.75 -12.62 21.55
C VAL A 912 37.40 -12.77 22.28
N ASP A 913 36.32 -13.01 21.53
CA ASP A 913 35.02 -13.39 22.10
C ASP A 913 35.07 -14.80 22.68
N GLU A 914 34.44 -15.05 23.83
CA GLU A 914 34.17 -16.41 24.29
C GLU A 914 32.76 -16.55 24.88
N ALA A 915 32.07 -17.64 24.52
CA ALA A 915 30.66 -17.85 24.81
C ALA A 915 30.45 -18.73 26.06
N VAL A 916 29.37 -18.50 26.80
CA VAL A 916 28.99 -19.33 27.95
C VAL A 916 27.68 -20.07 27.70
N VAL A 917 27.85 -21.33 27.30
CA VAL A 917 27.01 -22.52 27.53
C VAL A 917 25.70 -22.31 28.32
N GLU A 918 24.58 -22.69 27.69
CA GLU A 918 23.34 -23.07 28.40
C GLU A 918 23.05 -24.56 28.14
N ALA A 919 22.78 -25.33 29.20
CA ALA A 919 22.71 -26.79 29.13
C ALA A 919 21.27 -27.30 29.23
N ALA A 920 20.69 -27.70 28.08
CA ALA A 920 19.40 -28.37 28.03
C ALA A 920 19.50 -29.82 28.58
N ARG A 921 18.43 -30.28 29.24
CA ARG A 921 18.36 -31.61 29.86
C ARG A 921 17.04 -32.29 29.50
N GLU A 922 17.11 -33.31 28.66
CA GLU A 922 15.94 -34.11 28.25
C GLU A 922 15.37 -34.96 29.40
N PRO A 923 14.05 -35.21 29.36
CA PRO A 923 13.46 -36.47 29.79
C PRO A 923 12.89 -37.26 28.60
N ALA A 924 13.07 -38.59 28.62
CA ALA A 924 12.66 -39.49 27.55
C ALA A 924 11.14 -39.79 27.53
N ALA A 925 10.67 -40.37 26.42
CA ALA A 925 9.26 -40.62 26.15
C ALA A 925 8.64 -41.80 26.94
N GLN A 926 7.32 -41.76 27.09
CA GLN A 926 6.45 -42.94 27.15
C GLN A 926 5.31 -42.76 26.14
N ALA A 927 4.86 -43.88 25.56
CA ALA A 927 3.78 -43.91 24.57
C ALA A 927 2.70 -44.92 25.00
N ALA A 928 1.44 -44.58 24.73
CA ALA A 928 0.29 -45.48 24.77
C ALA A 928 -0.84 -44.90 23.89
N ASP A 929 -1.61 -45.78 23.25
CA ASP A 929 -2.48 -45.47 22.12
C ASP A 929 -3.84 -44.82 22.49
N GLY A 930 -4.55 -44.31 21.47
CA GLY A 930 -5.92 -43.79 21.63
C GLY A 930 -6.50 -43.24 20.32
N GLU A 931 -7.18 -44.08 19.54
CA GLU A 931 -7.85 -43.70 18.29
C GLU A 931 -9.11 -42.86 18.54
N ALA A 932 -9.35 -41.81 17.75
CA ALA A 932 -10.71 -41.29 17.48
C ALA A 932 -10.79 -40.46 16.18
N SER A 933 -11.59 -40.98 15.26
CA SER A 933 -12.00 -40.49 13.94
C SER A 933 -12.13 -38.97 13.71
N VAL A 934 -11.69 -38.55 12.52
CA VAL A 934 -12.13 -37.31 11.85
C VAL A 934 -13.66 -37.36 11.63
N VAL A 935 -14.35 -36.25 11.91
CA VAL A 935 -15.73 -36.02 11.47
C VAL A 935 -15.72 -34.94 10.39
N GLN A 936 -16.05 -35.33 9.15
CA GLN A 936 -16.44 -34.39 8.11
C GLN A 936 -17.90 -33.99 8.32
N THR A 937 -18.21 -32.70 8.18
CA THR A 937 -19.59 -32.21 8.07
C THR A 937 -19.83 -31.79 6.63
N ASP A 938 -20.43 -32.68 5.85
CA ASP A 938 -20.92 -32.34 4.51
C ASP A 938 -22.15 -31.42 4.56
N GLY A 939 -22.43 -30.74 3.46
CA GLY A 939 -23.32 -29.58 3.43
C GLY A 939 -24.82 -29.86 3.59
N GLU A 940 -25.54 -28.82 3.97
CA GLU A 940 -27.01 -28.75 3.92
C GLU A 940 -27.42 -27.48 3.13
N ALA A 941 -28.35 -27.62 2.20
CA ALA A 941 -28.77 -26.56 1.29
C ALA A 941 -30.24 -26.14 1.56
N PRO A 942 -30.54 -24.83 1.67
CA PRO A 942 -31.90 -24.37 1.90
C PRO A 942 -32.69 -24.32 0.58
N ALA A 943 -33.69 -25.21 0.44
CA ALA A 943 -34.70 -25.09 -0.60
C ALA A 943 -35.68 -23.94 -0.30
N GLN A 944 -36.21 -23.28 -1.33
CA GLN A 944 -37.33 -22.33 -1.23
C GLN A 944 -38.58 -22.86 -1.95
N PRO A 945 -39.79 -22.46 -1.52
CA PRO A 945 -41.04 -23.07 -1.97
C PRO A 945 -41.55 -22.51 -3.30
N VAL A 946 -42.59 -23.17 -3.83
CA VAL A 946 -43.32 -22.78 -5.04
C VAL A 946 -44.62 -22.07 -4.66
N ASP A 947 -45.00 -21.01 -5.39
CA ASP A 947 -46.29 -20.86 -6.12
C ASP A 947 -46.80 -19.40 -6.25
N THR A 948 -47.63 -19.19 -7.27
CA THR A 948 -48.53 -18.05 -7.58
C THR A 948 -47.94 -16.74 -8.13
N GLY A 949 -48.58 -16.26 -9.23
CA GLY A 949 -49.03 -14.87 -9.29
C GLY A 949 -48.35 -13.91 -10.29
N ALA A 950 -48.75 -13.95 -11.57
CA ALA A 950 -48.63 -12.80 -12.47
C ALA A 950 -49.82 -12.74 -13.45
N VAL A 951 -50.55 -11.62 -13.47
CA VAL A 951 -51.78 -11.40 -14.24
C VAL A 951 -51.70 -10.03 -14.93
N ALA A 952 -51.95 -10.01 -16.26
CA ALA A 952 -52.74 -9.06 -17.08
C ALA A 952 -52.77 -7.54 -16.73
N THR A 953 -52.91 -6.53 -17.63
CA THR A 953 -53.15 -6.44 -19.09
C THR A 953 -53.06 -4.95 -19.55
N ALA A 954 -53.37 -4.65 -20.83
CA ALA A 954 -53.78 -3.33 -21.38
C ALA A 954 -52.62 -2.34 -21.71
N ASP A 955 -52.70 -1.38 -22.67
CA ASP A 955 -53.75 -0.97 -23.64
C ASP A 955 -53.12 -0.04 -24.74
N VAL A 956 -53.71 0.42 -25.87
CA VAL A 956 -55.01 0.24 -26.58
C VAL A 956 -54.89 0.66 -28.08
N ALA A 957 -55.83 0.22 -28.94
CA ALA A 957 -56.26 0.81 -30.24
C ALA A 957 -55.29 0.81 -31.47
N SER A 958 -55.75 0.87 -32.74
CA SER A 958 -57.10 1.17 -33.29
C SER A 958 -57.42 0.50 -34.66
N SER A 959 -58.71 0.16 -34.90
CA SER A 959 -59.44 -0.07 -36.18
C SER A 959 -58.93 -1.18 -37.13
N ASP A 960 -59.71 -2.19 -37.55
CA ASP A 960 -61.03 -2.22 -38.23
C ASP A 960 -60.96 -1.73 -39.70
N ASP A 961 -61.59 -2.34 -40.71
CA ASP A 961 -62.66 -3.36 -40.81
C ASP A 961 -62.18 -4.52 -41.77
N ALA A 962 -62.90 -5.51 -42.34
CA ALA A 962 -64.33 -5.74 -42.56
C ALA A 962 -64.72 -7.24 -42.81
N SER A 963 -66.01 -7.46 -43.05
CA SER A 963 -66.74 -8.71 -43.39
C SER A 963 -66.74 -9.06 -44.89
N SER A 964 -67.17 -10.23 -45.41
CA SER A 964 -67.66 -11.52 -44.87
C SER A 964 -67.04 -12.69 -45.71
N ASP A 965 -67.48 -13.96 -45.82
CA ASP A 965 -68.70 -14.72 -45.45
C ASP A 965 -68.42 -16.25 -45.36
N SER A 966 -69.44 -17.13 -45.27
CA SER A 966 -69.27 -18.59 -45.12
C SER A 966 -70.24 -19.51 -45.90
N ALA A 967 -69.68 -20.64 -46.39
CA ALA A 967 -70.33 -21.84 -46.97
C ALA A 967 -71.01 -21.66 -48.36
N THR A 968 -71.13 -22.65 -49.27
CA THR A 968 -71.15 -24.13 -49.18
C THR A 968 -70.64 -24.86 -50.45
N ALA A 969 -70.24 -26.14 -50.30
CA ALA A 969 -70.44 -27.29 -51.22
C ALA A 969 -69.75 -27.43 -52.61
N ALA A 970 -68.86 -28.43 -52.67
CA ALA A 970 -68.89 -29.63 -53.56
C ALA A 970 -68.58 -29.57 -55.10
N ASP A 971 -67.35 -30.02 -55.41
CA ASP A 971 -67.02 -31.20 -56.25
C ASP A 971 -66.73 -31.09 -57.79
N LYS A 972 -65.81 -31.95 -58.25
CA LYS A 972 -65.37 -32.34 -59.62
C LYS A 972 -64.89 -31.29 -60.64
N ALA A 973 -63.58 -31.34 -60.93
CA ALA A 973 -63.05 -31.55 -62.30
C ALA A 973 -61.60 -32.08 -62.26
N THR A 974 -61.21 -32.96 -63.20
CA THR A 974 -59.83 -33.45 -63.38
C THR A 974 -59.07 -32.64 -64.43
N ALA A 975 -57.81 -32.31 -64.18
CA ALA A 975 -56.89 -31.70 -65.16
C ALA A 975 -55.47 -32.30 -65.08
N ALA A 976 -54.70 -32.17 -66.16
CA ALA A 976 -53.45 -32.89 -66.40
C ALA A 976 -52.28 -32.49 -65.49
N ALA A 977 -51.30 -33.39 -65.35
CA ALA A 977 -50.01 -33.08 -64.73
C ALA A 977 -49.17 -32.13 -65.61
N GLU A 978 -48.54 -31.14 -64.98
CA GLU A 978 -47.57 -30.27 -65.65
C GLU A 978 -46.24 -31.01 -65.90
N PRO A 979 -45.52 -30.74 -67.00
CA PRO A 979 -44.22 -31.36 -67.25
C PRO A 979 -43.16 -30.80 -66.30
N GLU A 980 -42.35 -31.67 -65.68
CA GLU A 980 -41.24 -31.25 -64.83
C GLU A 980 -40.25 -30.37 -65.62
N LEU A 981 -40.10 -29.11 -65.19
CA LEU A 981 -39.15 -28.17 -65.78
C LEU A 981 -37.83 -28.22 -65.00
N VAL A 982 -36.75 -28.53 -65.71
CA VAL A 982 -35.39 -28.54 -65.16
C VAL A 982 -34.82 -27.11 -65.14
N GLU A 983 -34.07 -26.79 -64.09
CA GLU A 983 -33.37 -25.52 -63.95
C GLU A 983 -32.02 -25.56 -64.68
N VAL A 984 -31.87 -24.69 -65.70
CA VAL A 984 -30.72 -24.69 -66.61
C VAL A 984 -30.06 -23.31 -66.62
N TRP A 985 -28.75 -23.29 -66.41
CA TRP A 985 -27.95 -22.09 -66.19
C TRP A 985 -27.15 -21.71 -67.44
N ARG A 986 -27.26 -20.44 -67.87
CA ARG A 986 -26.52 -19.89 -69.01
C ARG A 986 -25.75 -18.61 -68.65
N PRO A 987 -24.66 -18.27 -69.36
CA PRO A 987 -24.00 -16.97 -69.20
C PRO A 987 -24.99 -15.82 -69.48
N ALA A 988 -24.93 -14.75 -68.68
CA ALA A 988 -25.66 -13.53 -68.94
C ALA A 988 -25.10 -12.83 -70.20
N GLY A 989 -25.79 -12.99 -71.34
CA GLY A 989 -25.45 -12.28 -72.57
C GLY A 989 -25.50 -10.76 -72.36
N ARG A 990 -24.42 -10.07 -72.77
CA ARG A 990 -24.36 -8.61 -72.79
C ARG A 990 -25.32 -8.11 -73.87
N HIS A 991 -26.39 -7.42 -73.46
CA HIS A 991 -27.42 -6.94 -74.37
C HIS A 991 -27.75 -5.47 -74.08
N ASP A 992 -27.47 -4.62 -75.06
CA ASP A 992 -28.02 -3.28 -75.15
C ASP A 992 -29.50 -3.33 -75.58
N ASP A 993 -30.13 -2.16 -75.47
CA ASP A 993 -31.49 -1.79 -75.89
C ASP A 993 -32.72 -2.46 -75.24
N ARG A 994 -33.51 -1.61 -74.56
CA ARG A 994 -34.87 -1.32 -75.03
C ARG A 994 -35.42 0.02 -74.52
N LYS A 995 -36.13 0.74 -75.40
CA LYS A 995 -36.76 2.06 -75.17
C LYS A 995 -38.29 2.02 -75.35
N HIS A 996 -38.96 2.93 -74.63
CA HIS A 996 -40.27 3.58 -74.85
C HIS A 996 -41.37 2.96 -75.73
N ARG A 997 -42.62 2.97 -75.22
CA ARG A 997 -43.85 3.60 -75.81
C ARG A 997 -45.08 3.31 -74.90
N HIS A 998 -46.20 4.03 -74.87
CA HIS A 998 -46.69 5.35 -75.39
C HIS A 998 -47.92 5.76 -74.48
N GLU A 999 -48.73 6.82 -74.57
CA GLU A 999 -49.02 8.06 -75.36
C GLU A 999 -49.85 8.98 -74.38
N ARG A 1000 -50.37 10.22 -74.54
CA ARG A 1000 -50.62 11.29 -75.56
C ARG A 1000 -50.22 12.67 -74.94
N GLY A 1001 -50.53 13.89 -75.40
CA GLY A 1001 -51.33 14.44 -76.52
C GLY A 1001 -52.79 14.80 -76.15
N PRO A 1002 -53.42 15.87 -76.71
CA PRO A 1002 -52.96 16.79 -77.76
C PRO A 1002 -52.74 18.25 -77.27
N ARG A 1003 -52.60 19.21 -78.21
CA ARG A 1003 -52.17 20.62 -77.99
C ARG A 1003 -53.10 21.65 -78.65
N ARG A 1004 -52.84 22.95 -78.36
CA ARG A 1004 -52.55 23.91 -79.45
C ARG A 1004 -51.27 24.72 -79.14
N ASP A 1005 -50.86 25.64 -80.03
CA ASP A 1005 -49.45 26.03 -80.25
C ASP A 1005 -49.37 27.55 -80.59
N ARG A 1006 -48.31 28.26 -80.14
CA ARG A 1006 -47.59 29.40 -80.84
C ARG A 1006 -48.06 30.88 -80.67
N GLN A 1007 -47.22 31.90 -80.91
CA GLN A 1007 -45.90 31.95 -81.63
C GLN A 1007 -44.94 33.09 -81.15
N GLY A 1008 -43.62 32.94 -81.34
CA GLY A 1008 -42.60 34.01 -81.18
C GLY A 1008 -41.14 33.50 -80.99
N ALA A 1009 -40.10 34.19 -81.50
CA ALA A 1009 -38.65 33.84 -81.43
C ALA A 1009 -37.77 35.13 -81.31
N SER A 1010 -36.47 35.16 -80.97
CA SER A 1010 -35.32 34.30 -81.35
C SER A 1010 -34.07 34.36 -80.41
N SER A 1011 -33.08 33.46 -80.64
CA SER A 1011 -31.67 33.33 -80.16
C SER A 1011 -30.88 34.58 -79.71
N GLY A 1012 -29.78 34.56 -78.90
CA GLY A 1012 -28.84 33.54 -78.34
C GLY A 1012 -27.43 34.20 -78.12
N PRO A 1013 -26.31 33.59 -77.59
CA PRO A 1013 -26.02 32.25 -77.03
C PRO A 1013 -25.50 32.28 -75.54
N ALA A 1014 -24.42 31.57 -75.15
CA ALA A 1014 -24.14 31.09 -73.76
C ALA A 1014 -22.67 31.22 -73.21
N ALA A 1015 -22.47 30.93 -71.91
CA ALA A 1015 -21.17 30.71 -71.22
C ALA A 1015 -21.33 29.91 -69.87
N GLU A 1016 -20.20 29.46 -69.28
CA GLU A 1016 -20.05 28.70 -68.01
C GLU A 1016 -20.09 29.61 -66.74
N GLY A 1017 -20.07 29.19 -65.46
CA GLY A 1017 -20.19 27.87 -64.81
C GLY A 1017 -19.23 27.68 -63.59
N ASP A 1018 -19.74 27.55 -62.34
CA ASP A 1018 -19.26 26.64 -61.26
C ASP A 1018 -20.21 26.67 -60.00
N ARG A 1019 -19.87 26.00 -58.89
CA ARG A 1019 -20.80 25.48 -57.85
C ARG A 1019 -20.42 25.76 -56.38
N GLY A 1020 -21.45 25.75 -55.51
CA GLY A 1020 -21.36 25.36 -54.10
C GLY A 1020 -20.96 26.46 -53.10
N HIS A 1021 -21.29 26.38 -51.80
CA HIS A 1021 -22.16 25.44 -51.08
C HIS A 1021 -22.87 26.18 -49.91
N LYS A 1022 -23.98 25.67 -49.39
CA LYS A 1022 -24.72 26.26 -48.24
C LYS A 1022 -24.68 25.36 -47.00
N GLY A 1023 -24.72 25.97 -45.82
CA GLY A 1023 -24.89 25.29 -44.53
C GLY A 1023 -25.76 26.09 -43.53
N GLN A 1024 -27.00 25.61 -43.34
CA GLN A 1024 -27.88 25.68 -42.15
C GLN A 1024 -28.09 26.99 -41.36
N HIS A 1025 -29.12 27.01 -40.49
CA HIS A 1025 -29.64 28.26 -39.91
C HIS A 1025 -30.45 28.06 -38.61
N ARG A 1026 -30.05 28.80 -37.55
CA ARG A 1026 -30.94 29.48 -36.56
C ARG A 1026 -31.70 28.59 -35.54
N ARG A 1027 -32.08 29.03 -34.33
CA ARG A 1027 -32.05 30.34 -33.59
C ARG A 1027 -32.18 30.07 -32.05
N ASP A 1028 -32.17 30.98 -31.08
CA ASP A 1028 -32.32 32.46 -31.00
C ASP A 1028 -31.68 33.03 -29.69
N ARG A 1029 -31.03 34.20 -29.75
CA ARG A 1029 -31.14 35.41 -28.84
C ARG A 1029 -30.77 35.33 -27.32
N LYS A 1030 -30.27 36.41 -26.66
CA LYS A 1030 -29.92 37.80 -27.08
C LYS A 1030 -28.99 38.58 -26.11
N ASP A 1031 -28.06 39.37 -26.68
CA ASP A 1031 -27.74 40.82 -26.46
C ASP A 1031 -27.59 41.46 -25.03
N PHE A 1032 -26.82 42.55 -24.80
CA PHE A 1032 -26.10 43.48 -25.72
C PHE A 1032 -24.98 44.33 -25.06
N SER A 1033 -23.84 44.50 -25.77
CA SER A 1033 -23.04 45.75 -25.88
C SER A 1033 -22.14 46.20 -24.68
N ARG A 1034 -21.05 47.01 -24.82
CA ARG A 1034 -20.56 47.84 -25.97
C ARG A 1034 -19.09 48.35 -25.85
N PHE A 1035 -18.33 48.35 -26.96
CA PHE A 1035 -17.14 49.19 -27.32
C PHE A 1035 -15.85 49.21 -26.42
N ARG A 1036 -14.64 49.62 -26.90
CA ARG A 1036 -14.19 50.23 -28.18
C ARG A 1036 -12.77 49.77 -28.62
N ARG A 1037 -12.41 50.00 -29.90
CA ARG A 1037 -11.12 49.74 -30.58
C ARG A 1037 -10.27 51.04 -30.75
N PRO A 1038 -8.99 51.01 -31.17
CA PRO A 1038 -8.65 51.06 -32.62
C PRO A 1038 -7.41 50.22 -33.06
N GLU A 1039 -6.95 50.38 -34.32
CA GLU A 1039 -5.91 49.62 -35.05
C GLU A 1039 -4.92 50.53 -35.84
N ALA A 1040 -4.01 49.89 -36.62
CA ALA A 1040 -3.08 50.40 -37.66
C ALA A 1040 -1.70 50.90 -37.18
N GLY A 1041 -0.58 50.82 -37.94
CA GLY A 1041 -0.26 50.19 -39.26
C GLY A 1041 1.02 49.30 -39.14
N GLY A 1042 1.67 48.74 -40.18
CA GLY A 1042 2.12 49.31 -41.46
C GLY A 1042 3.42 50.13 -41.26
N GLU A 1043 4.58 49.93 -41.93
CA GLU A 1043 4.97 49.05 -43.04
C GLU A 1043 6.51 48.74 -43.05
N ARG A 1044 7.01 48.09 -44.13
CA ARG A 1044 8.41 47.93 -44.58
C ARG A 1044 9.03 49.28 -45.07
N PRO A 1045 10.33 49.42 -45.49
CA PRO A 1045 11.26 48.42 -46.03
C PRO A 1045 12.74 48.51 -45.53
N ALA A 1046 13.67 47.87 -46.26
CA ALA A 1046 15.07 47.66 -45.89
C ALA A 1046 16.08 48.50 -46.72
N ALA A 1047 17.31 48.63 -46.21
CA ALA A 1047 18.51 48.94 -47.01
C ALA A 1047 19.81 48.38 -46.40
N THR A 1048 20.59 47.68 -47.24
CA THR A 1048 22.07 47.56 -47.29
C THR A 1048 22.93 47.32 -46.02
N ALA A 1049 23.63 46.16 -46.03
CA ALA A 1049 25.04 45.90 -45.66
C ALA A 1049 25.65 46.40 -44.30
N GLY A 1050 26.47 45.62 -43.58
CA GLY A 1050 26.95 44.24 -43.83
C GLY A 1050 28.07 43.83 -42.86
N ALA A 1051 28.62 42.62 -43.06
CA ALA A 1051 29.73 41.97 -42.35
C ALA A 1051 29.47 41.28 -40.97
N THR A 1052 29.90 40.02 -40.95
CA THR A 1052 30.11 39.01 -39.88
C THR A 1052 31.35 39.30 -38.97
N PRO A 1053 31.78 38.45 -37.98
CA PRO A 1053 31.28 37.13 -37.51
C PRO A 1053 31.23 36.84 -35.97
N GLN A 1054 30.43 35.82 -35.58
CA GLN A 1054 30.66 34.69 -34.63
C GLN A 1054 31.17 34.85 -33.16
N ALA A 1055 31.11 33.69 -32.45
CA ALA A 1055 31.50 33.34 -31.07
C ALA A 1055 30.60 33.91 -29.94
N GLU A 1056 30.03 33.16 -28.98
CA GLU A 1056 30.31 31.90 -28.25
C GLU A 1056 30.94 32.08 -26.85
N SER A 1057 30.29 31.44 -25.85
CA SER A 1057 30.80 31.10 -24.52
C SER A 1057 31.16 32.25 -23.55
N GLY A 1058 31.50 31.90 -22.31
CA GLY A 1058 32.09 32.82 -21.31
C GLY A 1058 31.35 32.91 -19.97
N ALA A 1059 31.73 32.06 -19.01
CA ALA A 1059 31.33 32.22 -17.60
C ALA A 1059 32.12 33.34 -16.91
N GLY A 1060 31.60 33.94 -15.83
CA GLY A 1060 32.37 34.94 -15.06
C GLY A 1060 31.64 35.54 -13.85
N ALA A 1061 32.09 35.18 -12.66
CA ALA A 1061 31.52 35.52 -11.36
C ALA A 1061 31.72 36.99 -10.88
N GLN A 1062 31.14 37.28 -9.70
CA GLN A 1062 31.50 38.31 -8.71
C GLN A 1062 30.97 39.77 -8.83
N ARG A 1063 30.00 40.05 -7.95
CA ARG A 1063 29.96 41.11 -6.91
C ARG A 1063 29.80 42.61 -7.23
N ASP A 1064 29.24 43.25 -6.21
CA ASP A 1064 29.33 44.65 -5.77
C ASP A 1064 28.76 45.80 -6.64
N ASP A 1065 27.47 46.04 -6.40
CA ASP A 1065 26.91 47.26 -5.81
C ASP A 1065 27.09 48.64 -6.52
N ARG A 1066 25.93 49.29 -6.75
CA ARG A 1066 25.66 50.74 -6.87
C ARG A 1066 26.06 51.57 -8.12
N ARG A 1067 24.98 52.06 -8.74
CA ARG A 1067 24.73 53.46 -9.21
C ARG A 1067 25.54 53.89 -10.44
N GLN A 1068 24.95 54.58 -11.42
CA GLN A 1068 24.36 55.93 -11.29
C GLN A 1068 23.40 56.23 -12.45
N PHE A 1069 22.35 57.04 -12.22
CA PHE A 1069 22.25 58.39 -12.81
C PHE A 1069 21.15 59.25 -12.16
N GLN A 1070 21.49 60.51 -11.88
CA GLN A 1070 20.70 61.76 -11.75
C GLN A 1070 19.25 61.77 -11.14
N GLY A 1071 18.86 62.78 -10.33
CA GLY A 1071 19.64 63.86 -9.70
C GLY A 1071 18.89 65.19 -9.52
N ARG A 1072 18.86 65.72 -8.28
CA ARG A 1072 18.26 67.01 -7.82
C ARG A 1072 16.72 67.11 -7.93
N GLY A 1073 16.01 67.88 -7.09
CA GLY A 1073 16.42 68.61 -5.87
C GLY A 1073 16.09 70.11 -5.90
N GLY A 1074 15.20 70.56 -5.00
CA GLY A 1074 14.80 71.98 -4.83
C GLY A 1074 14.22 72.25 -3.42
N ASN A 1075 14.29 73.49 -2.94
CA ASN A 1075 14.00 73.87 -1.54
C ASN A 1075 13.38 75.30 -1.45
N LYS A 1076 12.76 75.60 -0.30
CA LYS A 1076 12.15 76.86 0.20
C LYS A 1076 10.64 77.07 -0.04
N GLY A 1077 9.96 77.49 1.02
CA GLY A 1077 8.57 78.00 1.05
C GLY A 1077 8.01 77.92 2.48
N GLY A 1078 7.44 78.99 3.04
CA GLY A 1078 7.00 79.00 4.44
C GLY A 1078 5.88 79.99 4.77
N LYS A 1079 5.50 80.07 6.05
CA LYS A 1079 4.28 80.68 6.63
C LYS A 1079 3.01 79.83 6.38
N GLY A 1080 2.06 79.69 7.30
CA GLY A 1080 1.95 80.22 8.67
C GLY A 1080 0.48 80.25 9.14
N ARG A 1081 0.24 80.44 10.45
CA ARG A 1081 -1.08 80.49 11.14
C ARG A 1081 -1.89 79.17 11.17
N SER A 1082 -2.80 78.95 12.12
CA SER A 1082 -2.79 79.13 13.60
C SER A 1082 -4.17 78.75 14.16
N ASP A 1083 -4.23 77.79 15.08
CA ASP A 1083 -4.87 77.89 16.41
C ASP A 1083 -4.67 76.55 17.14
N GLN A 1084 -4.07 76.48 18.33
CA GLN A 1084 -4.53 76.92 19.68
C GLN A 1084 -5.68 76.04 20.22
N ARG A 1085 -5.76 75.59 21.49
CA ARG A 1085 -4.86 75.56 22.69
C ARG A 1085 -5.55 74.67 23.77
N HIS A 1086 -4.98 74.24 24.91
CA HIS A 1086 -3.61 74.23 25.47
C HIS A 1086 -3.12 72.74 25.47
N SER A 1087 -2.33 72.06 26.33
CA SER A 1087 -1.67 72.20 27.65
C SER A 1087 -2.59 72.26 28.90
N ASP A 1088 -2.22 71.83 30.12
CA ASP A 1088 -0.91 71.47 30.70
C ASP A 1088 -1.05 70.43 31.85
N GLN A 1089 0.10 69.94 32.36
CA GLN A 1089 0.49 69.64 33.78
C GLN A 1089 -0.58 69.35 34.86
N ARG A 1090 -0.32 68.63 35.99
CA ARG A 1090 0.78 67.79 36.55
C ARG A 1090 0.26 67.28 37.91
N HIS A 1091 0.96 66.33 38.54
CA HIS A 1091 0.90 66.02 39.98
C HIS A 1091 -0.46 65.48 40.51
N SER A 1092 -0.53 64.90 41.71
CA SER A 1092 0.29 63.80 42.22
C SER A 1092 -0.34 63.23 43.50
N ASP A 1093 0.01 61.98 43.78
CA ASP A 1093 0.24 61.45 45.13
C ASP A 1093 -0.97 61.03 46.01
N GLN A 1094 -0.68 59.97 46.78
CA GLN A 1094 -1.26 59.61 48.08
C GLN A 1094 -2.77 59.28 48.21
N ARG A 1095 -3.21 58.44 49.16
CA ARG A 1095 -2.70 57.19 49.78
C ARG A 1095 -3.73 56.79 50.87
N HIS A 1096 -3.79 55.49 51.22
CA HIS A 1096 -4.62 54.93 52.31
C HIS A 1096 -6.16 55.02 52.12
N GLY A 1097 -6.96 54.13 52.69
CA GLY A 1097 -6.61 52.87 53.36
C GLY A 1097 -7.75 52.27 54.21
N GLY A 1098 -7.62 50.99 54.59
CA GLY A 1098 -8.56 50.26 55.45
C GLY A 1098 -9.83 49.77 54.73
N GLY A 1099 -10.47 48.66 55.12
CA GLY A 1099 -10.15 47.68 56.16
C GLY A 1099 -11.41 47.07 56.79
N ALA A 1100 -11.44 45.73 57.00
CA ALA A 1100 -12.49 44.94 57.68
C ALA A 1100 -13.93 44.99 57.08
N ARG A 1101 -14.58 43.88 56.66
CA ARG A 1101 -14.96 42.59 57.32
C ARG A 1101 -16.22 42.67 58.22
N HIS A 1102 -17.36 42.22 57.66
CA HIS A 1102 -18.41 41.38 58.26
C HIS A 1102 -19.05 40.63 57.06
N ASP A 1103 -19.33 39.32 57.00
CA ASP A 1103 -19.69 38.22 57.92
C ASP A 1103 -21.20 37.85 57.86
N ARG A 1104 -21.46 36.58 57.52
CA ARG A 1104 -22.69 35.76 57.64
C ARG A 1104 -24.02 36.10 56.91
N SER A 1105 -24.45 35.09 56.13
CA SER A 1105 -25.74 34.36 56.26
C SER A 1105 -26.94 34.71 55.34
N ALA A 1106 -27.22 33.75 54.44
CA ALA A 1106 -28.52 33.17 54.03
C ALA A 1106 -29.73 34.06 53.66
N GLY A 1107 -30.26 33.83 52.44
CA GLY A 1107 -31.59 34.28 51.98
C GLY A 1107 -31.85 33.82 50.53
N GLN A 1108 -33.10 33.52 50.16
CA GLN A 1108 -33.45 32.94 48.84
C GLN A 1108 -34.31 33.85 47.95
N ARG A 1109 -34.03 33.80 46.64
CA ARG A 1109 -34.92 34.11 45.48
C ARG A 1109 -35.37 35.58 45.30
N PRO A 1110 -35.88 35.96 44.10
CA PRO A 1110 -35.54 35.50 42.75
C PRO A 1110 -35.10 36.66 41.84
N GLN A 1111 -34.37 36.38 40.75
CA GLN A 1111 -34.01 37.39 39.75
C GLN A 1111 -34.68 37.10 38.40
N ARG A 1112 -35.18 38.16 37.74
CA ARG A 1112 -35.88 38.08 36.45
C ARG A 1112 -34.90 37.88 35.29
N ASP A 1113 -35.29 37.04 34.33
CA ASP A 1113 -34.65 36.96 33.02
C ASP A 1113 -34.67 38.28 32.26
N ARG A 1114 -33.67 38.49 31.41
CA ARG A 1114 -33.67 39.47 30.32
C ARG A 1114 -33.61 38.70 28.98
N PRO A 1115 -34.37 39.11 27.95
CA PRO A 1115 -34.33 38.44 26.65
C PRO A 1115 -32.95 38.61 25.98
N ILE A 1116 -32.57 37.59 25.20
CA ILE A 1116 -31.29 37.50 24.49
C ILE A 1116 -31.31 38.36 23.21
N ASP A 1117 -30.17 38.95 22.87
CA ASP A 1117 -29.99 39.75 21.65
C ASP A 1117 -30.25 38.92 20.36
N PRO A 1118 -31.18 39.33 19.48
CA PRO A 1118 -31.48 38.62 18.22
C PRO A 1118 -30.29 38.44 17.26
N ASN A 1119 -29.25 39.27 17.36
CA ASN A 1119 -28.05 39.18 16.51
C ASN A 1119 -26.95 38.28 17.11
N SER A 1120 -27.17 37.69 18.29
CA SER A 1120 -26.24 36.74 18.91
C SER A 1120 -26.02 35.50 18.02
N PRO A 1121 -24.76 35.03 17.83
CA PRO A 1121 -24.48 33.77 17.12
C PRO A 1121 -25.23 32.56 17.72
N PHE A 1122 -25.50 32.59 19.03
CA PHE A 1122 -26.22 31.54 19.75
C PHE A 1122 -27.71 31.49 19.38
N ALA A 1123 -28.34 32.62 19.01
CA ALA A 1123 -29.72 32.63 18.54
C ALA A 1123 -29.85 31.91 17.18
N LYS A 1124 -28.86 32.08 16.30
CA LYS A 1124 -28.82 31.37 15.00
C LYS A 1124 -28.55 29.88 15.16
N LEU A 1125 -27.73 29.48 16.13
CA LEU A 1125 -27.53 28.07 16.47
C LEU A 1125 -28.78 27.42 17.11
N ALA A 1126 -29.54 28.17 17.92
CA ALA A 1126 -30.82 27.70 18.45
C ALA A 1126 -31.84 27.46 17.34
N ALA A 1127 -32.01 28.42 16.41
CA ALA A 1127 -32.91 28.27 15.26
C ALA A 1127 -32.51 27.09 14.34
N LEU A 1128 -31.20 26.87 14.13
CA LEU A 1128 -30.71 25.72 13.35
C LEU A 1128 -31.01 24.38 14.04
N LYS A 1129 -30.87 24.32 15.38
CA LYS A 1129 -31.23 23.14 16.17
C LYS A 1129 -32.73 22.85 16.11
N GLU A 1130 -33.56 23.89 16.20
CA GLU A 1130 -35.02 23.79 16.11
C GLU A 1130 -35.48 23.31 14.71
N GLN A 1131 -34.84 23.79 13.63
CA GLN A 1131 -35.05 23.26 12.28
C GLN A 1131 -34.61 21.79 12.11
N LEU A 1132 -33.56 21.35 12.80
CA LEU A 1132 -33.14 19.94 12.77
C LEU A 1132 -34.11 19.05 13.57
N GLU A 1133 -34.63 19.55 14.69
CA GLU A 1133 -35.64 18.84 15.49
C GLU A 1133 -37.03 18.81 14.85
N SER A 1134 -37.38 19.78 13.99
CA SER A 1134 -38.60 19.70 13.17
C SER A 1134 -38.43 18.69 12.03
N ASN A 1135 -37.33 18.74 11.27
CA ASN A 1135 -37.06 17.79 10.18
C ASN A 1135 -36.91 16.34 10.67
N ALA A 1136 -36.51 16.13 11.94
CA ALA A 1136 -36.47 14.81 12.56
C ALA A 1136 -37.87 14.25 12.93
N LYS A 1137 -38.89 15.11 13.04
CA LYS A 1137 -40.28 14.73 13.37
C LYS A 1137 -41.19 14.53 12.15
N GLU A 1138 -40.73 14.88 10.95
CA GLU A 1138 -41.43 14.58 9.68
C GLU A 1138 -40.91 13.29 9.01
N LYS A 1139 -40.11 12.49 9.73
CA LYS A 1139 -39.56 11.19 9.29
C LYS A 1139 -39.75 10.06 10.32
N LEU A 1140 -40.75 10.21 11.18
CA LEU A 1140 -41.27 9.23 12.14
C LEU A 1140 -42.80 9.25 12.09
#